data_AF-A0A963GS53-F1
#
_entry.id   AF-A0A963GS53-F1
#
_cell.length_a   1.000
_cell.length_b   1.000
_cell.length_c   1.000
_cell.angle_alpha   90.00
_cell.angle_beta   90.00
_cell.angle_gamma   90.00
#
_symmetry.space_group_name_H-M   'P 1'
#
loop_
_entity.id
_entity.type
_entity.pdbx_description
1 polymer ?
#
loop_
_entity_poly.entity_id
_entity_poly.type
_entity_poly.pdbx_seq_one_letter_code
_entity_poly.pdbx_strand_id
1 'polypeptide(L)'
;MCAITTVRGLLALALVLGAGVAGAATTPPSVFRALLGPDQQVPFPLPRLLALIDAQLAPGGAPFAGRPAVLVPLGRSLQRNAAGDADYFRYPRVVVAVTGEPRDTTAPLLRDRLYLGYHEKAGVLEVISYAPGLGRFEFELVDDYRPGASPRLRAANRSLCLACHQNDAPLFARQTWDETSASPRIAEMLAATGRDYYGLDWRRGVDLANAIDDATERANLLSVAQRVWRAGCGPGEPGMRCRARLWTLALRSRFSGVPTSGALLEEPALAPLRAHADRHWHDGIEIPNPDIPNRLPFSALPPEALARIDADGLRRAADVAAAFDPLAVRAPIARWRLDQPAALARVVGAIAGFLSPAEIDALREAVLRSAQSVLREQRLDCRWRQRAARRDVLCTGADGVSLSGRAFADRLRLDRFASGAGVVSYGREFVVDDGGYRSHGAVVRDAGGAALRRLVVAGSDLRAFWVDEFAAIDSAIAEELGKAGAGPFGDGPLSRERLLAPLLARFGLPAPSPTPELPVLAAAQATPAGAIADTELQPFYRHCAACHDTADPFPPGFLTGTADQVRARLAGCAPRMLRRLAMWQLPRDARGKTPMPPPASAQAVGFAESDGLGAMRDYLERSMRAQGLDPAGLSASAYADLPVCATH
;
A
#
# COMPACT_ATOMS: atom_id res chain seq x y z
N MET A 1 40.46 65.61 1.12
CA MET A 1 40.95 65.55 -0.28
C MET A 1 41.46 64.15 -0.54
N CYS A 2 41.04 63.59 -1.68
CA CYS A 2 41.29 62.24 -2.18
C CYS A 2 42.71 61.70 -1.99
N ALA A 3 42.86 60.41 -1.71
CA ALA A 3 43.19 59.41 -2.74
C ALA A 3 43.42 58.02 -2.13
N ILE A 4 42.88 57.04 -2.84
CA ILE A 4 42.87 55.60 -2.62
C ILE A 4 44.30 55.04 -2.68
N THR A 5 44.68 54.19 -1.72
CA THR A 5 45.91 53.41 -1.74
C THR A 5 45.57 51.93 -1.93
N THR A 6 46.00 51.38 -3.05
CA THR A 6 45.91 49.97 -3.43
C THR A 6 47.10 49.22 -2.82
N VAL A 7 46.85 48.16 -2.04
CA VAL A 7 47.89 47.20 -1.63
C VAL A 7 47.59 45.85 -2.26
N ARG A 8 48.45 45.43 -3.18
CA ARG A 8 48.57 44.05 -3.67
C ARG A 8 49.27 43.22 -2.59
N GLY A 9 48.56 42.25 -2.00
CA GLY A 9 49.14 41.22 -1.15
C GLY A 9 48.99 39.84 -1.81
N LEU A 10 50.13 39.20 -2.11
CA LEU A 10 50.17 37.77 -2.40
C LEU A 10 49.67 37.00 -1.16
N LEU A 11 48.64 36.17 -1.32
CA LEU A 11 48.35 35.09 -0.38
C LEU A 11 48.41 33.76 -1.12
N ALA A 12 49.40 32.94 -0.75
CA ALA A 12 49.52 31.56 -1.14
C ALA A 12 48.33 30.77 -0.57
N LEU A 13 47.56 30.14 -1.47
CA LEU A 13 46.46 29.26 -1.12
C LEU A 13 47.03 27.87 -0.77
N ALA A 14 47.23 27.60 0.53
CA ALA A 14 47.44 26.25 1.01
C ALA A 14 46.09 25.52 1.00
N LEU A 15 45.85 24.68 0.00
CA LEU A 15 44.76 23.70 0.01
C LEU A 15 45.03 22.68 1.12
N VAL A 16 44.33 22.80 2.24
CA VAL A 16 44.15 21.69 3.17
C VAL A 16 43.04 20.81 2.59
N LEU A 17 43.44 19.72 1.94
CA LEU A 17 42.56 18.60 1.61
C LEU A 17 42.12 17.92 2.90
N GLY A 18 41.10 18.48 3.55
CA GLY A 18 40.30 17.76 4.52
C GLY A 18 39.43 16.77 3.77
N ALA A 19 39.87 15.51 3.69
CA ALA A 19 38.99 14.38 3.38
C ALA A 19 38.02 14.21 4.55
N GLY A 20 37.00 15.07 4.62
CA GLY A 20 35.83 14.83 5.43
C GLY A 20 35.13 13.60 4.88
N VAL A 21 35.08 12.53 5.69
CA VAL A 21 34.23 11.38 5.42
C VAL A 21 32.80 11.92 5.37
N ALA A 22 32.27 12.16 4.17
CA ALA A 22 30.87 12.47 3.98
C ALA A 22 30.09 11.27 4.54
N GLY A 23 29.41 11.48 5.67
CA GLY A 23 28.54 10.47 6.25
C GLY A 23 27.56 9.98 5.20
N ALA A 24 27.38 8.66 5.09
CA ALA A 24 26.44 8.09 4.13
C ALA A 24 25.05 8.72 4.35
N ALA A 25 24.42 9.19 3.26
CA ALA A 25 23.09 9.79 3.34
C ALA A 25 22.10 8.79 3.96
N THR A 26 21.29 9.25 4.92
CA THR A 26 20.26 8.47 5.60
C THR A 26 18.87 8.89 5.14
N THR A 27 17.89 8.00 5.32
CA THR A 27 16.49 8.24 4.97
C THR A 27 15.56 7.44 5.89
N PRO A 28 14.32 7.91 6.15
CA PRO A 28 13.32 7.10 6.82
C PRO A 28 13.08 5.77 6.09
N PRO A 29 13.13 4.62 6.78
CA PRO A 29 13.02 3.33 6.13
C PRO A 29 11.58 2.96 5.75
N SER A 30 11.45 2.01 4.82
CA SER A 30 10.21 1.27 4.58
C SER A 30 9.91 0.33 5.76
N VAL A 31 8.65 -0.11 5.94
CA VAL A 31 8.30 -1.05 7.02
C VAL A 31 9.04 -2.38 6.94
N PHE A 32 9.39 -2.84 5.73
CA PHE A 32 10.26 -3.98 5.51
C PHE A 32 11.67 -3.74 6.06
N ARG A 33 12.30 -2.62 5.70
CA ARG A 33 13.62 -2.27 6.20
C ARG A 33 13.65 -2.06 7.71
N ALA A 34 12.58 -1.49 8.27
CA ALA A 34 12.40 -1.36 9.72
C ALA A 34 12.33 -2.75 10.41
N LEU A 35 11.62 -3.71 9.80
CA LEU A 35 11.50 -5.08 10.31
C LEU A 35 12.85 -5.82 10.38
N LEU A 36 13.76 -5.54 9.45
CA LEU A 36 15.09 -6.15 9.43
C LEU A 36 16.04 -5.56 10.49
N GLY A 37 15.71 -4.42 11.08
CA GLY A 37 16.58 -3.71 12.00
C GLY A 37 17.87 -3.17 11.35
N PRO A 38 18.81 -2.62 12.12
CA PRO A 38 19.98 -1.91 11.58
C PRO A 38 20.91 -2.76 10.71
N ASP A 39 20.97 -4.07 10.92
CA ASP A 39 21.86 -4.98 10.18
C ASP A 39 21.40 -5.22 8.74
N GLN A 40 20.13 -4.91 8.43
CA GLN A 40 19.53 -5.05 7.09
C GLN A 40 19.69 -6.45 6.47
N GLN A 41 19.93 -7.48 7.30
CA GLN A 41 20.11 -8.85 6.86
C GLN A 41 18.76 -9.49 6.57
N VAL A 42 18.52 -9.84 5.30
CA VAL A 42 17.28 -10.51 4.90
C VAL A 42 17.33 -12.00 5.26
N PRO A 43 16.39 -12.53 6.07
CA PRO A 43 16.36 -13.94 6.41
C PRO A 43 16.16 -14.83 5.18
N PHE A 44 16.95 -15.89 5.08
CA PHE A 44 16.81 -16.96 4.09
C PHE A 44 16.76 -18.33 4.79
N PRO A 45 15.94 -19.30 4.33
CA PRO A 45 15.03 -19.25 3.18
C PRO A 45 13.72 -18.50 3.44
N LEU A 46 12.86 -18.39 2.41
CA LEU A 46 11.55 -17.69 2.47
C LEU A 46 10.75 -17.99 3.76
N PRO A 47 10.63 -19.25 4.22
CA PRO A 47 9.90 -19.55 5.47
C PRO A 47 10.42 -18.80 6.71
N ARG A 48 11.73 -18.50 6.79
CA ARG A 48 12.28 -17.71 7.91
C ARG A 48 11.86 -16.24 7.85
N LEU A 49 11.82 -15.67 6.64
CA LEU A 49 11.32 -14.31 6.46
C LEU A 49 9.83 -14.22 6.79
N LEU A 50 9.03 -15.22 6.38
CA LEU A 50 7.61 -15.27 6.71
C LEU A 50 7.37 -15.40 8.21
N ALA A 51 8.17 -16.21 8.92
CA ALA A 51 8.10 -16.32 10.37
C ALA A 51 8.46 -15.00 11.09
N LEU A 52 9.41 -14.22 10.57
CA LEU A 52 9.73 -12.89 11.08
C LEU A 52 8.52 -11.93 10.96
N ILE A 53 7.80 -11.99 9.84
CA ILE A 53 6.57 -11.22 9.61
C ILE A 53 5.47 -11.67 10.59
N ASP A 54 5.24 -12.98 10.72
CA ASP A 54 4.21 -13.53 11.62
C ASP A 54 4.37 -13.14 13.07
N ALA A 55 5.62 -13.03 13.53
CA ALA A 55 5.90 -12.63 14.90
C ALA A 55 5.32 -11.24 15.26
N GLN A 56 5.06 -10.40 14.25
CA GLN A 56 4.49 -9.07 14.39
C GLN A 56 2.95 -9.03 14.32
N LEU A 57 2.30 -10.13 13.95
CA LEU A 57 0.87 -10.17 13.69
C LEU A 57 0.08 -10.72 14.89
N ALA A 58 -1.14 -10.22 15.06
CA ALA A 58 -2.04 -10.69 16.10
C ALA A 58 -2.43 -12.18 15.87
N PRO A 59 -2.45 -13.01 16.93
CA PRO A 59 -2.90 -14.39 16.82
C PRO A 59 -4.43 -14.45 16.60
N GLY A 60 -4.90 -15.46 15.87
CA GLY A 60 -6.34 -15.77 15.81
C GLY A 60 -7.18 -14.91 14.86
N GLY A 61 -6.59 -14.42 13.76
CA GLY A 61 -7.36 -13.83 12.67
C GLY A 61 -8.32 -14.83 12.01
N ALA A 62 -9.22 -14.33 11.15
CA ALA A 62 -10.08 -15.18 10.31
C ALA A 62 -9.25 -16.30 9.65
N PRO A 63 -9.85 -17.45 9.26
CA PRO A 63 -9.17 -18.34 8.33
C PRO A 63 -8.65 -17.49 7.17
N PHE A 64 -7.37 -17.62 6.79
CA PHE A 64 -6.69 -16.80 5.76
C PHE A 64 -6.14 -15.41 6.21
N ALA A 65 -6.35 -15.01 7.46
CA ALA A 65 -5.90 -13.72 7.98
C ALA A 65 -4.44 -13.75 8.44
N GLY A 66 -3.66 -12.78 7.96
CA GLY A 66 -2.28 -12.60 8.37
C GLY A 66 -1.43 -12.22 7.18
N ARG A 67 -1.26 -13.17 6.27
CA ARG A 67 -0.40 -13.05 5.09
C ARG A 67 -0.80 -14.02 3.97
N PRO A 68 -1.93 -13.79 3.26
CA PRO A 68 -2.32 -14.62 2.12
C PRO A 68 -1.19 -14.74 1.09
N ALA A 69 -1.04 -15.95 0.54
CA ALA A 69 -0.02 -16.27 -0.44
C ALA A 69 -0.62 -17.05 -1.61
N VAL A 70 -0.28 -16.66 -2.84
CA VAL A 70 -0.70 -17.33 -4.06
C VAL A 70 0.49 -17.70 -4.93
N LEU A 71 0.36 -18.78 -5.70
CA LEU A 71 1.35 -19.22 -6.67
C LEU A 71 0.91 -18.79 -8.08
N VAL A 72 1.82 -18.18 -8.84
CA VAL A 72 1.55 -17.59 -10.16
C VAL A 72 2.54 -18.16 -11.19
N PRO A 73 2.21 -19.28 -11.87
CA PRO A 73 3.10 -19.90 -12.84
C PRO A 73 3.20 -19.11 -14.15
N LEU A 74 2.06 -18.66 -14.70
CA LEU A 74 1.97 -17.94 -15.97
C LEU A 74 1.65 -16.46 -15.72
N GLY A 75 2.47 -15.80 -14.92
CA GLY A 75 2.21 -14.43 -14.45
C GLY A 75 2.64 -13.31 -15.41
N ARG A 76 2.27 -12.07 -15.05
CA ARG A 76 2.59 -10.85 -15.83
C ARG A 76 3.79 -10.06 -15.28
N SER A 77 4.46 -10.61 -14.28
CA SER A 77 5.51 -9.91 -13.52
C SER A 77 6.84 -9.79 -14.28
N LEU A 78 7.79 -9.05 -13.72
CA LEU A 78 9.13 -8.86 -14.29
C LEU A 78 9.85 -10.20 -14.49
N GLN A 79 9.91 -11.05 -13.46
CA GLN A 79 10.62 -12.33 -13.51
C GLN A 79 9.84 -13.47 -14.18
N ARG A 80 8.77 -13.19 -14.95
CA ARG A 80 7.84 -14.23 -15.44
C ARG A 80 8.50 -15.33 -16.27
N ASN A 81 9.61 -15.05 -16.94
CA ASN A 81 10.30 -16.03 -17.79
C ASN A 81 11.48 -16.73 -17.10
N ALA A 82 11.77 -16.42 -15.84
CA ALA A 82 12.98 -16.91 -15.16
C ALA A 82 12.96 -18.43 -14.93
N ALA A 83 11.78 -19.05 -14.87
CA ALA A 83 11.66 -20.50 -14.82
C ALA A 83 12.05 -21.19 -16.14
N GLY A 84 11.93 -20.50 -17.29
CA GLY A 84 11.97 -21.11 -18.61
C GLY A 84 10.62 -21.73 -19.02
N ASP A 85 10.43 -21.89 -20.33
CA ASP A 85 9.12 -22.22 -20.93
C ASP A 85 8.50 -23.54 -20.47
N ALA A 86 9.33 -24.48 -19.99
CA ALA A 86 8.90 -25.81 -19.56
C ALA A 86 8.58 -25.91 -18.05
N ASP A 87 9.08 -24.97 -17.24
CA ASP A 87 9.14 -25.15 -15.78
C ASP A 87 8.26 -24.14 -15.01
N TYR A 88 7.37 -23.40 -15.67
CA TYR A 88 6.47 -22.43 -15.04
C TYR A 88 5.74 -22.96 -13.80
N PHE A 89 5.23 -24.20 -13.86
CA PHE A 89 4.50 -24.84 -12.76
C PHE A 89 5.42 -25.45 -11.69
N ARG A 90 6.65 -25.79 -12.08
CA ARG A 90 7.66 -26.30 -11.14
C ARG A 90 8.21 -25.16 -10.30
N TYR A 91 8.46 -23.98 -10.88
CA TYR A 91 8.98 -22.81 -10.18
C TYR A 91 8.06 -21.59 -10.36
N PRO A 92 6.81 -21.65 -9.86
CA PRO A 92 5.90 -20.53 -9.95
C PRO A 92 6.40 -19.37 -9.09
N ARG A 93 6.02 -18.15 -9.47
CA ARG A 93 6.23 -16.98 -8.62
C ARG A 93 5.30 -17.08 -7.41
N VAL A 94 5.83 -16.79 -6.22
CA VAL A 94 5.04 -16.59 -5.01
C VAL A 94 4.69 -15.12 -4.90
N VAL A 95 3.43 -14.81 -4.60
CA VAL A 95 3.00 -13.47 -4.18
C VAL A 95 2.44 -13.57 -2.76
N VAL A 96 2.89 -12.70 -1.86
CA VAL A 96 2.40 -12.58 -0.49
C VAL A 96 1.99 -11.13 -0.24
N ALA A 97 0.84 -10.93 0.41
CA ALA A 97 0.44 -9.63 0.95
C ALA A 97 0.19 -9.75 2.45
N VAL A 98 0.58 -8.77 3.25
CA VAL A 98 0.29 -8.78 4.69
C VAL A 98 -1.07 -8.12 4.96
N THR A 99 -2.01 -8.91 5.48
CA THR A 99 -3.39 -8.48 5.80
C THR A 99 -3.70 -8.51 7.30
N GLY A 100 -2.84 -9.14 8.09
CA GLY A 100 -3.01 -9.29 9.53
C GLY A 100 -2.81 -7.99 10.29
N GLU A 101 -3.58 -7.83 11.36
CA GLU A 101 -3.41 -6.72 12.30
C GLU A 101 -2.13 -6.88 13.12
N PRO A 102 -1.51 -5.78 13.58
CA PRO A 102 -0.35 -5.83 14.46
C PRO A 102 -0.71 -6.54 15.78
N ARG A 103 0.26 -7.25 16.35
CA ARG A 103 0.11 -8.03 17.57
C ARG A 103 -0.28 -7.18 18.78
N ASP A 104 0.27 -5.97 18.86
CA ASP A 104 0.05 -5.01 19.94
C ASP A 104 0.32 -3.58 19.44
N THR A 105 0.25 -2.61 20.34
CA THR A 105 0.45 -1.18 20.02
C THR A 105 1.88 -0.82 19.63
N THR A 106 2.86 -1.65 19.98
CA THR A 106 4.29 -1.43 19.70
C THR A 106 4.73 -2.06 18.39
N ALA A 107 4.04 -3.12 17.95
CA ALA A 107 4.32 -3.80 16.70
C ALA A 107 4.15 -2.86 15.48
N PRO A 108 4.94 -3.07 14.40
CA PRO A 108 4.81 -2.32 13.17
C PRO A 108 3.48 -2.64 12.49
N LEU A 109 2.83 -1.61 11.92
CA LEU A 109 1.62 -1.79 11.12
C LEU A 109 2.02 -2.29 9.72
N LEU A 110 2.07 -3.61 9.54
CA LEU A 110 2.40 -4.25 8.26
C LEU A 110 1.18 -4.41 7.34
N ARG A 111 -0.03 -4.42 7.91
CA ARG A 111 -1.29 -4.54 7.19
C ARG A 111 -1.39 -3.56 6.04
N ASP A 112 -1.67 -4.10 4.85
CA ASP A 112 -1.83 -3.38 3.58
C ASP A 112 -0.58 -2.57 3.17
N ARG A 113 0.57 -2.81 3.81
CA ARG A 113 1.80 -2.02 3.67
C ARG A 113 3.01 -2.84 3.25
N LEU A 114 2.95 -4.16 3.29
CA LEU A 114 4.04 -5.05 2.90
C LEU A 114 3.56 -6.13 1.93
N TYR A 115 4.22 -6.19 0.78
CA TYR A 115 3.97 -7.17 -0.27
C TYR A 115 5.29 -7.75 -0.76
N LEU A 116 5.29 -9.05 -1.02
CA LEU A 116 6.46 -9.81 -1.46
C LEU A 116 6.16 -10.55 -2.76
N GLY A 117 7.14 -10.55 -3.66
CA GLY A 117 7.17 -11.39 -4.86
C GLY A 117 8.43 -12.23 -4.88
N TYR A 118 8.34 -13.54 -4.68
CA TYR A 118 9.51 -14.42 -4.68
C TYR A 118 9.54 -15.29 -5.95
N HIS A 119 10.69 -15.38 -6.61
CA HIS A 119 10.91 -16.30 -7.71
C HIS A 119 12.21 -17.10 -7.54
N GLU A 120 12.08 -18.41 -7.30
CA GLU A 120 13.21 -19.30 -6.97
C GLU A 120 14.30 -19.32 -8.04
N LYS A 121 13.92 -19.51 -9.31
CA LYS A 121 14.90 -19.58 -10.41
C LYS A 121 15.59 -18.25 -10.71
N ALA A 122 14.92 -17.12 -10.47
CA ALA A 122 15.57 -15.82 -10.54
C ALA A 122 16.51 -15.59 -9.35
N GLY A 123 16.27 -16.25 -8.21
CA GLY A 123 16.97 -15.97 -6.96
C GLY A 123 16.69 -14.55 -6.46
N VAL A 124 15.48 -14.04 -6.70
CA VAL A 124 15.09 -12.66 -6.41
C VAL A 124 13.84 -12.63 -5.53
N LEU A 125 13.86 -11.77 -4.52
CA LEU A 125 12.68 -11.31 -3.78
C LEU A 125 12.40 -9.85 -4.12
N GLU A 126 11.25 -9.59 -4.71
CA GLU A 126 10.70 -8.24 -4.92
C GLU A 126 9.90 -7.83 -3.68
N VAL A 127 10.12 -6.60 -3.21
CA VAL A 127 9.44 -6.07 -2.04
C VAL A 127 8.79 -4.73 -2.38
N ILE A 128 7.50 -4.61 -2.10
CA ILE A 128 6.77 -3.34 -2.12
C ILE A 128 6.38 -3.04 -0.69
N SER A 129 6.94 -1.96 -0.14
CA SER A 129 6.84 -1.67 1.29
C SER A 129 6.59 -0.18 1.53
N TYR A 130 5.61 0.13 2.37
CA TYR A 130 5.29 1.50 2.72
C TYR A 130 6.38 2.13 3.58
N ALA A 131 6.80 3.36 3.30
CA ALA A 131 7.75 4.14 4.10
C ALA A 131 7.02 5.29 4.81
N PRO A 132 6.65 5.15 6.10
CA PRO A 132 5.85 6.15 6.82
C PRO A 132 6.49 7.54 6.84
N GLY A 133 7.82 7.60 6.98
CA GLY A 133 8.55 8.87 6.99
C GLY A 133 8.67 9.56 5.63
N LEU A 134 8.41 8.83 4.52
CA LEU A 134 8.36 9.39 3.16
C LEU A 134 6.92 9.57 2.65
N GLY A 135 5.95 8.90 3.27
CA GLY A 135 4.54 8.95 2.90
C GLY A 135 4.21 8.30 1.56
N ARG A 136 4.95 7.24 1.17
CA ARG A 136 4.77 6.52 -0.09
C ARG A 136 5.28 5.09 -0.01
N PHE A 137 4.99 4.27 -1.02
CA PHE A 137 5.63 2.96 -1.17
C PHE A 137 7.02 3.07 -1.80
N GLU A 138 7.93 2.27 -1.27
CA GLU A 138 9.25 2.01 -1.83
C GLU A 138 9.27 0.63 -2.51
N PHE A 139 10.08 0.53 -3.55
CA PHE A 139 10.27 -0.69 -4.34
C PHE A 139 11.70 -1.15 -4.14
N GLU A 140 11.85 -2.35 -3.62
CA GLU A 140 13.14 -2.91 -3.20
C GLU A 140 13.33 -4.30 -3.83
N LEU A 141 14.59 -4.68 -4.04
CA LEU A 141 14.98 -5.99 -4.56
C LEU A 141 15.97 -6.63 -3.60
N VAL A 142 15.78 -7.92 -3.35
CA VAL A 142 16.78 -8.76 -2.71
C VAL A 142 17.33 -9.71 -3.75
N ASP A 143 18.53 -9.43 -4.22
CA ASP A 143 19.26 -10.32 -5.12
C ASP A 143 19.88 -11.47 -4.33
N ASP A 144 20.33 -12.50 -5.05
CA ASP A 144 21.02 -13.66 -4.48
C ASP A 144 20.21 -14.39 -3.38
N TYR A 145 18.89 -14.31 -3.46
CA TYR A 145 17.94 -14.97 -2.55
C TYR A 145 17.75 -16.45 -2.91
N ARG A 146 18.82 -17.24 -2.78
CA ARG A 146 18.90 -18.66 -3.18
C ARG A 146 19.89 -19.45 -2.32
N PRO A 147 19.82 -20.79 -2.30
CA PRO A 147 20.75 -21.62 -1.54
C PRO A 147 22.20 -21.35 -1.91
N GLY A 148 23.08 -21.28 -0.89
CA GLY A 148 24.53 -21.07 -1.08
C GLY A 148 24.96 -19.64 -1.40
N ALA A 149 24.03 -18.67 -1.41
CA ALA A 149 24.32 -17.26 -1.63
C ALA A 149 23.88 -16.41 -0.44
N SER A 150 24.36 -15.16 -0.39
CA SER A 150 23.99 -14.19 0.64
C SER A 150 22.99 -13.18 0.06
N PRO A 151 21.77 -13.08 0.60
CA PRO A 151 20.79 -12.07 0.17
C PRO A 151 21.34 -10.65 0.20
N ARG A 152 21.15 -9.88 -0.87
CA ARG A 152 21.59 -8.47 -0.96
C ARG A 152 20.42 -7.55 -1.26
N LEU A 153 20.12 -6.67 -0.31
CA LEU A 153 19.06 -5.67 -0.45
C LEU A 153 19.55 -4.44 -1.23
N ARG A 154 18.78 -4.01 -2.23
CA ARG A 154 18.98 -2.75 -2.98
C ARG A 154 17.66 -2.09 -3.35
N ALA A 155 17.71 -0.83 -3.77
CA ALA A 155 16.55 -0.17 -4.34
C ALA A 155 16.28 -0.72 -5.74
N ALA A 156 15.01 -0.93 -6.07
CA ALA A 156 14.59 -1.20 -7.44
C ALA A 156 14.67 0.08 -8.28
N ASN A 157 14.77 -0.06 -9.60
CA ASN A 157 14.60 1.08 -10.49
C ASN A 157 13.15 1.58 -10.41
N ARG A 158 12.94 2.72 -9.76
CA ARG A 158 11.61 3.28 -9.52
C ARG A 158 10.88 3.62 -10.81
N SER A 159 11.58 4.15 -11.83
CA SER A 159 10.97 4.46 -13.13
C SER A 159 10.42 3.21 -13.81
N LEU A 160 11.15 2.09 -13.72
CA LEU A 160 10.67 0.78 -14.17
C LEU A 160 9.43 0.33 -13.38
N CYS A 161 9.45 0.45 -12.06
CA CYS A 161 8.34 0.01 -11.20
C CYS A 161 7.07 0.81 -11.50
N LEU A 162 7.17 2.14 -11.63
CA LEU A 162 6.03 3.04 -11.84
C LEU A 162 5.36 2.90 -13.22
N ALA A 163 6.04 2.30 -14.21
CA ALA A 163 5.40 1.99 -15.49
C ALA A 163 4.22 0.99 -15.30
N CYS A 164 4.37 0.05 -14.37
CA CYS A 164 3.28 -0.83 -13.94
C CYS A 164 2.51 -0.20 -12.78
N HIS A 165 3.20 0.21 -11.70
CA HIS A 165 2.66 0.78 -10.47
C HIS A 165 2.29 2.26 -10.60
N GLN A 166 1.36 2.54 -11.52
CA GLN A 166 0.90 3.89 -11.91
C GLN A 166 0.42 4.75 -10.74
N ASN A 167 0.03 4.12 -9.63
CA ASN A 167 -0.49 4.78 -8.42
C ASN A 167 0.56 4.95 -7.32
N ASP A 168 1.82 4.61 -7.62
CA ASP A 168 2.92 4.56 -6.65
C ASP A 168 2.61 3.66 -5.44
N ALA A 169 1.94 2.54 -5.72
CA ALA A 169 1.40 1.59 -4.77
C ALA A 169 1.27 0.18 -5.41
N PRO A 170 1.07 -0.89 -4.62
CA PRO A 170 0.82 -2.23 -5.12
C PRO A 170 -0.33 -2.31 -6.13
N LEU A 171 -0.27 -3.28 -7.02
CA LEU A 171 -1.29 -3.55 -8.03
C LEU A 171 -1.35 -5.07 -8.29
N PHE A 172 -2.54 -5.62 -8.50
CA PHE A 172 -2.72 -7.02 -8.85
C PHE A 172 -3.94 -7.18 -9.76
N ALA A 173 -4.19 -8.40 -10.23
CA ALA A 173 -5.40 -8.64 -10.99
C ALA A 173 -6.60 -8.66 -10.03
N ARG A 174 -7.69 -8.01 -10.44
CA ARG A 174 -8.97 -8.09 -9.75
C ARG A 174 -9.45 -9.54 -9.60
N GLN A 175 -10.36 -9.78 -8.65
CA GLN A 175 -11.05 -11.05 -8.52
C GLN A 175 -11.59 -11.58 -9.87
N THR A 176 -11.49 -12.87 -10.18
CA THR A 176 -11.05 -14.03 -9.37
C THR A 176 -9.54 -14.34 -9.40
N TRP A 177 -8.77 -13.61 -10.21
CA TRP A 177 -7.33 -13.80 -10.44
C TRP A 177 -6.93 -15.23 -10.87
N ASP A 178 -7.39 -15.63 -12.05
CA ASP A 178 -7.26 -16.99 -12.60
C ASP A 178 -5.85 -17.39 -13.08
N GLU A 179 -4.89 -16.47 -13.02
CA GLU A 179 -3.48 -16.79 -13.24
C GLU A 179 -2.80 -17.44 -12.03
N THR A 180 -3.52 -17.55 -10.92
CA THR A 180 -2.97 -18.00 -9.64
C THR A 180 -3.47 -19.38 -9.26
N SER A 181 -2.93 -19.92 -8.17
CA SER A 181 -3.43 -21.11 -7.48
C SER A 181 -4.88 -21.02 -7.01
N ALA A 182 -5.54 -19.86 -7.11
CA ALA A 182 -6.98 -19.75 -6.93
C ALA A 182 -7.79 -20.42 -8.05
N SER A 183 -7.23 -20.51 -9.26
CA SER A 183 -7.88 -21.20 -10.38
C SER A 183 -7.79 -22.72 -10.20
N PRO A 184 -8.91 -23.47 -10.32
CA PRO A 184 -8.90 -24.93 -10.21
C PRO A 184 -7.91 -25.61 -11.14
N ARG A 185 -7.78 -25.12 -12.38
CA ARG A 185 -6.87 -25.70 -13.37
C ARG A 185 -5.40 -25.45 -13.02
N ILE A 186 -5.07 -24.23 -12.60
CA ILE A 186 -3.70 -23.91 -12.18
C ILE A 186 -3.35 -24.73 -10.93
N ALA A 187 -4.27 -24.84 -9.97
CA ALA A 187 -4.07 -25.64 -8.77
C ALA A 187 -3.85 -27.13 -9.06
N GLU A 188 -4.57 -27.71 -10.02
CA GLU A 188 -4.37 -29.10 -10.48
C GLU A 188 -2.96 -29.28 -11.08
N MET A 189 -2.54 -28.39 -11.97
CA MET A 189 -1.23 -28.46 -12.61
C MET A 189 -0.07 -28.24 -11.60
N LEU A 190 -0.25 -27.35 -10.62
CA LEU A 190 0.69 -27.17 -9.51
C LEU A 190 0.75 -28.43 -8.63
N ALA A 191 -0.40 -29.05 -8.34
CA ALA A 191 -0.48 -30.27 -7.54
C ALA A 191 0.24 -31.44 -8.21
N ALA A 192 0.14 -31.56 -9.54
CA ALA A 192 0.81 -32.60 -10.32
C ALA A 192 2.34 -32.55 -10.23
N THR A 193 2.93 -31.41 -9.82
CA THR A 193 4.39 -31.31 -9.63
C THR A 193 4.89 -32.01 -8.37
N GLY A 194 4.01 -32.29 -7.41
CA GLY A 194 4.36 -32.89 -6.12
C GLY A 194 5.18 -32.00 -5.17
N ARG A 195 5.32 -30.70 -5.46
CA ARG A 195 6.10 -29.77 -4.62
C ARG A 195 5.33 -29.26 -3.40
N ASP A 196 6.07 -28.98 -2.34
CA ASP A 196 5.58 -28.39 -1.09
C ASP A 196 5.46 -26.85 -1.14
N TYR A 197 6.11 -26.22 -2.13
CA TYR A 197 6.15 -24.78 -2.34
C TYR A 197 6.46 -24.00 -1.06
N TYR A 198 7.59 -24.37 -0.42
CA TYR A 198 8.12 -23.71 0.78
C TYR A 198 7.18 -23.80 2.00
N GLY A 199 6.27 -24.77 2.03
CA GLY A 199 5.30 -24.95 3.10
C GLY A 199 4.16 -23.93 3.10
N LEU A 200 3.90 -23.26 1.97
CA LEU A 200 2.80 -22.30 1.83
C LEU A 200 1.45 -23.00 1.79
N ASP A 201 0.44 -22.41 2.44
CA ASP A 201 -0.96 -22.86 2.35
C ASP A 201 -1.64 -22.25 1.11
N TRP A 202 -1.29 -22.74 -0.07
CA TRP A 202 -1.73 -22.18 -1.36
C TRP A 202 -3.04 -22.78 -1.91
N ARG A 203 -3.58 -23.83 -1.26
CA ARG A 203 -4.75 -24.62 -1.73
C ARG A 203 -6.07 -24.16 -1.11
N ARG A 204 -6.33 -22.86 -1.10
CA ARG A 204 -7.55 -22.28 -0.49
C ARG A 204 -8.47 -21.56 -1.48
N GLY A 205 -8.21 -21.70 -2.78
CA GLY A 205 -9.06 -21.13 -3.82
C GLY A 205 -9.03 -19.59 -3.83
N VAL A 206 -10.18 -19.00 -4.19
CA VAL A 206 -10.33 -17.55 -4.45
C VAL A 206 -10.16 -16.66 -3.22
N ASP A 207 -10.35 -17.18 -2.01
CA ASP A 207 -10.30 -16.38 -0.78
C ASP A 207 -8.92 -15.72 -0.56
N LEU A 208 -7.84 -16.40 -0.91
CA LEU A 208 -6.48 -15.84 -0.81
C LEU A 208 -6.24 -14.72 -1.81
N ALA A 209 -6.68 -14.92 -3.06
CA ALA A 209 -6.56 -13.91 -4.10
C ALA A 209 -7.41 -12.68 -3.76
N ASN A 210 -8.64 -12.89 -3.29
CA ASN A 210 -9.55 -11.83 -2.84
C ASN A 210 -8.95 -11.04 -1.68
N ALA A 211 -8.34 -11.70 -0.70
CA ALA A 211 -7.68 -11.01 0.41
C ALA A 211 -6.51 -10.13 -0.04
N ILE A 212 -5.76 -10.54 -1.07
CA ILE A 212 -4.68 -9.72 -1.66
C ILE A 212 -5.28 -8.54 -2.44
N ASP A 213 -6.35 -8.76 -3.20
CA ASP A 213 -7.06 -7.72 -3.96
C ASP A 213 -7.57 -6.61 -3.02
N ASP A 214 -8.33 -7.00 -1.99
CA ASP A 214 -8.85 -6.09 -0.97
C ASP A 214 -7.73 -5.31 -0.25
N ALA A 215 -6.58 -5.96 0.01
CA ALA A 215 -5.44 -5.29 0.62
C ALA A 215 -4.84 -4.23 -0.30
N THR A 216 -4.83 -4.52 -1.60
CA THR A 216 -4.27 -3.66 -2.63
C THR A 216 -5.14 -2.43 -2.85
N GLU A 217 -6.47 -2.59 -2.85
CA GLU A 217 -7.41 -1.46 -2.82
C GLU A 217 -7.14 -0.53 -1.63
N ARG A 218 -7.04 -1.10 -0.42
CA ARG A 218 -6.76 -0.32 0.81
C ARG A 218 -5.38 0.35 0.78
N ALA A 219 -4.37 -0.32 0.26
CA ALA A 219 -3.02 0.23 0.10
C ALA A 219 -3.00 1.47 -0.80
N ASN A 220 -3.77 1.47 -1.88
CA ASN A 220 -3.83 2.59 -2.82
C ASN A 220 -4.52 3.82 -2.21
N LEU A 221 -5.41 3.63 -1.23
CA LEU A 221 -5.99 4.74 -0.47
C LEU A 221 -4.98 5.44 0.45
N LEU A 222 -3.84 4.81 0.79
CA LEU A 222 -2.78 5.47 1.57
C LEU A 222 -2.17 6.65 0.80
N SER A 223 -2.01 6.51 -0.53
CA SER A 223 -1.54 7.60 -1.39
C SER A 223 -2.55 8.74 -1.47
N VAL A 224 -3.85 8.43 -1.48
CA VAL A 224 -4.93 9.43 -1.42
C VAL A 224 -4.90 10.19 -0.09
N ALA A 225 -4.80 9.47 1.03
CA ALA A 225 -4.70 10.07 2.36
C ALA A 225 -3.48 11.00 2.47
N GLN A 226 -2.33 10.59 1.92
CA GLN A 226 -1.12 11.42 1.91
C GLN A 226 -1.27 12.67 1.03
N ARG A 227 -1.90 12.56 -0.13
CA ARG A 227 -2.20 13.71 -1.00
C ARG A 227 -3.10 14.72 -0.28
N VAL A 228 -4.17 14.25 0.36
CA VAL A 228 -5.06 15.10 1.15
C VAL A 228 -4.33 15.76 2.31
N TRP A 229 -3.56 14.98 3.06
CA TRP A 229 -2.84 15.47 4.24
C TRP A 229 -1.80 16.53 3.89
N ARG A 230 -0.95 16.26 2.89
CA ARG A 230 0.21 17.09 2.56
C ARG A 230 -0.16 18.32 1.73
N ALA A 231 -1.07 18.19 0.77
CA ALA A 231 -1.44 19.28 -0.12
C ALA A 231 -2.73 19.99 0.31
N GLY A 232 -3.72 19.24 0.81
CA GLY A 232 -5.08 19.73 1.02
C GLY A 232 -5.18 20.81 2.11
N CYS A 233 -4.61 20.58 3.29
CA CYS A 233 -4.71 21.53 4.39
C CYS A 233 -3.81 22.79 4.23
N GLY A 234 -2.86 22.78 3.31
CA GLY A 234 -1.89 23.86 3.14
C GLY A 234 -0.85 23.97 4.28
N PRO A 235 0.07 24.95 4.20
CA PRO A 235 1.14 25.13 5.18
C PRO A 235 0.69 25.94 6.40
N GLY A 236 1.56 25.95 7.41
CA GLY A 236 1.44 26.84 8.57
C GLY A 236 0.33 26.45 9.55
N GLU A 237 0.02 27.37 10.46
CA GLU A 237 -0.82 27.11 11.64
C GLU A 237 -2.29 26.77 11.29
N PRO A 238 -2.96 27.41 10.30
CA PRO A 238 -4.26 26.95 9.80
C PRO A 238 -4.21 25.52 9.23
N GLY A 239 -3.13 25.17 8.53
CA GLY A 239 -2.92 23.82 7.98
C GLY A 239 -2.70 22.77 9.07
N MET A 240 -1.96 23.12 10.13
CA MET A 240 -1.77 22.28 11.30
C MET A 240 -3.10 21.96 11.99
N ARG A 241 -3.95 22.97 12.21
CA ARG A 241 -5.30 22.78 12.80
C ARG A 241 -6.20 21.93 11.92
N CYS A 242 -6.15 22.12 10.60
CA CYS A 242 -6.88 21.30 9.64
C CYS A 242 -6.45 19.83 9.72
N ARG A 243 -5.14 19.54 9.73
CA ARG A 243 -4.60 18.17 9.87
C ARG A 243 -4.94 17.55 11.22
N ALA A 244 -4.82 18.32 12.31
CA ALA A 244 -5.24 17.87 13.63
C ALA A 244 -6.72 17.49 13.66
N ARG A 245 -7.58 18.32 13.05
CA ARG A 245 -9.02 18.00 12.97
C ARG A 245 -9.29 16.76 12.14
N LEU A 246 -8.66 16.59 10.99
CA LEU A 246 -8.77 15.36 10.20
C LEU A 246 -8.37 14.12 11.00
N TRP A 247 -7.29 14.21 11.78
CA TRP A 247 -6.84 13.13 12.66
C TRP A 247 -7.85 12.84 13.78
N THR A 248 -8.38 13.86 14.45
CA THR A 248 -9.43 13.72 15.46
C THR A 248 -10.67 13.03 14.88
N LEU A 249 -11.10 13.44 13.68
CA LEU A 249 -12.24 12.83 12.99
C LEU A 249 -11.96 11.36 12.62
N ALA A 250 -10.74 11.04 12.21
CA ALA A 250 -10.31 9.67 11.94
C ALA A 250 -10.36 8.81 13.21
N LEU A 251 -9.83 9.28 14.34
CA LEU A 251 -9.93 8.61 15.64
C LEU A 251 -11.39 8.38 16.05
N ARG A 252 -12.22 9.43 16.01
CA ARG A 252 -13.65 9.35 16.32
C ARG A 252 -14.36 8.32 15.45
N SER A 253 -14.06 8.30 14.15
CA SER A 253 -14.65 7.33 13.23
C SER A 253 -14.38 5.87 13.61
N ARG A 254 -13.20 5.59 14.18
CA ARG A 254 -12.82 4.26 14.67
C ARG A 254 -13.41 3.94 16.04
N PHE A 255 -13.73 4.96 16.85
CA PHE A 255 -14.32 4.79 18.18
C PHE A 255 -15.82 4.55 18.13
N SER A 256 -16.54 5.36 17.35
CA SER A 256 -18.00 5.48 17.39
C SER A 256 -18.67 5.50 16.01
N GLY A 257 -17.90 5.43 14.92
CA GLY A 257 -18.40 5.57 13.55
C GLY A 257 -18.24 6.98 13.00
N VAL A 258 -18.35 7.14 11.68
CA VAL A 258 -18.17 8.45 11.02
C VAL A 258 -19.30 9.40 11.45
N PRO A 259 -19.01 10.67 11.80
CA PRO A 259 -20.04 11.67 12.04
C PRO A 259 -21.02 11.79 10.87
N THR A 260 -22.25 12.26 11.13
CA THR A 260 -23.21 12.51 10.06
C THR A 260 -22.61 13.45 9.03
N SER A 261 -22.78 13.11 7.76
CA SER A 261 -21.93 13.67 6.71
C SER A 261 -22.12 15.19 6.56
N GLY A 262 -23.30 15.74 6.88
CA GLY A 262 -23.53 17.19 6.87
C GLY A 262 -22.67 17.97 7.87
N ALA A 263 -22.40 17.40 9.05
CA ALA A 263 -21.56 18.04 10.07
C ALA A 263 -20.09 18.17 9.62
N LEU A 264 -19.63 17.30 8.72
CA LEU A 264 -18.27 17.38 8.18
C LEU A 264 -18.08 18.58 7.24
N LEU A 265 -19.12 18.98 6.49
CA LEU A 265 -19.03 20.12 5.58
C LEU A 265 -18.97 21.45 6.34
N GLU A 266 -19.70 21.54 7.45
CA GLU A 266 -19.73 22.74 8.29
C GLU A 266 -18.53 22.85 9.23
N GLU A 267 -17.65 21.85 9.29
CA GLU A 267 -16.48 21.85 10.17
C GLU A 267 -15.52 23.00 9.80
N PRO A 268 -15.36 24.04 10.66
CA PRO A 268 -14.57 25.22 10.33
C PRO A 268 -13.08 24.91 10.17
N ALA A 269 -12.53 23.99 10.96
CA ALA A 269 -11.12 23.64 10.87
C ALA A 269 -10.75 22.96 9.53
N LEU A 270 -11.74 22.44 8.79
CA LEU A 270 -11.54 21.87 7.45
C LEU A 270 -11.70 22.90 6.31
N ALA A 271 -11.93 24.18 6.61
CA ALA A 271 -12.03 25.22 5.60
C ALA A 271 -10.79 25.31 4.66
N PRO A 272 -9.53 25.17 5.15
CA PRO A 272 -8.36 25.14 4.25
C PRO A 272 -8.43 24.01 3.22
N LEU A 273 -8.88 22.82 3.63
CA LEU A 273 -9.02 21.66 2.75
C LEU A 273 -10.06 21.91 1.65
N ARG A 274 -11.24 22.44 2.01
CA ARG A 274 -12.28 22.78 1.02
C ARG A 274 -11.79 23.83 0.04
N ALA A 275 -11.17 24.90 0.54
CA ALA A 275 -10.63 25.95 -0.31
C ALA A 275 -9.51 25.45 -1.25
N HIS A 276 -8.68 24.50 -0.81
CA HIS A 276 -7.71 23.85 -1.68
C HIS A 276 -8.40 23.00 -2.76
N ALA A 277 -9.40 22.21 -2.38
CA ALA A 277 -10.14 21.37 -3.29
C ALA A 277 -10.82 22.19 -4.39
N ASP A 278 -11.47 23.30 -4.05
CA ASP A 278 -12.12 24.19 -5.01
C ASP A 278 -11.14 24.78 -6.04
N ARG A 279 -9.89 25.04 -5.62
CA ARG A 279 -8.85 25.62 -6.50
C ARG A 279 -8.10 24.59 -7.34
N HIS A 280 -7.80 23.43 -6.78
CA HIS A 280 -6.83 22.49 -7.38
C HIS A 280 -7.42 21.13 -7.72
N TRP A 281 -8.58 20.77 -7.15
CA TRP A 281 -9.26 19.49 -7.37
C TRP A 281 -10.73 19.73 -7.75
N HIS A 282 -11.00 20.62 -8.72
CA HIS A 282 -12.36 21.01 -9.11
C HIS A 282 -13.22 19.82 -9.55
N ASP A 283 -12.62 18.84 -10.24
CA ASP A 283 -13.26 17.61 -10.68
C ASP A 283 -13.29 16.52 -9.59
N GLY A 284 -12.78 16.84 -8.41
CA GLY A 284 -12.53 15.92 -7.32
C GLY A 284 -11.14 15.28 -7.38
N ILE A 285 -10.82 14.57 -6.31
CA ILE A 285 -9.60 13.79 -6.20
C ILE A 285 -9.80 12.48 -6.95
N GLU A 286 -8.93 12.18 -7.91
CA GLU A 286 -8.93 10.91 -8.61
C GLU A 286 -8.49 9.78 -7.69
N ILE A 287 -9.32 8.74 -7.61
CA ILE A 287 -9.03 7.57 -6.81
C ILE A 287 -8.29 6.55 -7.67
N PRO A 288 -7.08 6.14 -7.25
CA PRO A 288 -6.24 5.30 -8.07
C PRO A 288 -6.88 3.94 -8.34
N ASN A 289 -6.61 3.36 -9.52
CA ASN A 289 -7.08 2.05 -9.92
C ASN A 289 -5.95 1.01 -9.84
N PRO A 290 -5.95 0.14 -8.81
CA PRO A 290 -4.93 -0.91 -8.68
C PRO A 290 -5.17 -2.12 -9.56
N ASP A 291 -6.33 -2.21 -10.22
CA ASP A 291 -6.79 -3.45 -10.82
C ASP A 291 -6.21 -3.65 -12.22
N ILE A 292 -5.58 -4.79 -12.43
CA ILE A 292 -5.38 -5.32 -13.78
C ILE A 292 -6.57 -6.24 -14.13
N PRO A 293 -7.09 -6.23 -15.37
CA PRO A 293 -8.13 -7.18 -15.77
C PRO A 293 -7.75 -8.64 -15.50
N ASN A 294 -8.69 -9.45 -15.02
CA ASN A 294 -8.49 -10.89 -14.83
C ASN A 294 -8.18 -11.57 -16.19
N ARG A 295 -7.22 -12.50 -16.20
CA ARG A 295 -6.82 -13.24 -17.41
C ARG A 295 -6.94 -14.73 -17.14
N LEU A 296 -7.50 -15.44 -18.12
CA LEU A 296 -7.60 -16.90 -18.13
C LEU A 296 -6.53 -17.45 -19.07
N PRO A 297 -5.38 -17.97 -18.58
CA PRO A 297 -4.26 -18.34 -19.46
C PRO A 297 -4.59 -19.41 -20.50
N PHE A 298 -5.58 -20.25 -20.22
CA PHE A 298 -5.94 -21.41 -21.04
C PHE A 298 -7.27 -21.27 -21.78
N SER A 299 -7.92 -20.09 -21.76
CA SER A 299 -9.27 -19.93 -22.33
C SER A 299 -9.34 -20.18 -23.84
N ALA A 300 -8.22 -20.02 -24.56
CA ALA A 300 -8.14 -20.26 -25.99
C ALA A 300 -7.85 -21.74 -26.36
N LEU A 301 -7.62 -22.62 -25.38
CA LEU A 301 -7.28 -24.02 -25.62
C LEU A 301 -8.47 -24.93 -25.33
N PRO A 302 -8.86 -25.82 -26.26
CA PRO A 302 -9.86 -26.84 -25.96
C PRO A 302 -9.29 -27.89 -24.98
N PRO A 303 -10.14 -28.61 -24.24
CA PRO A 303 -9.71 -29.55 -23.18
C PRO A 303 -8.67 -30.58 -23.64
N GLU A 304 -8.82 -31.13 -24.84
CA GLU A 304 -7.92 -32.13 -25.41
C GLU A 304 -6.53 -31.57 -25.74
N ALA A 305 -6.45 -30.31 -26.16
CA ALA A 305 -5.17 -29.63 -26.41
C ALA A 305 -4.49 -29.28 -25.09
N LEU A 306 -5.26 -28.85 -24.09
CA LEU A 306 -4.76 -28.53 -22.76
C LEU A 306 -4.21 -29.76 -22.02
N ALA A 307 -4.79 -30.94 -22.24
CA ALA A 307 -4.30 -32.20 -21.69
C ALA A 307 -2.92 -32.62 -22.24
N ARG A 308 -2.53 -32.10 -23.41
CA ARG A 308 -1.26 -32.39 -24.09
C ARG A 308 -0.40 -31.13 -24.25
N ILE A 309 -0.60 -30.12 -23.42
CA ILE A 309 0.11 -28.85 -23.53
C ILE A 309 1.61 -29.07 -23.36
N ASP A 310 2.39 -28.64 -24.34
CA ASP A 310 3.85 -28.70 -24.34
C ASP A 310 4.45 -27.34 -23.93
N ALA A 311 5.78 -27.25 -23.95
CA ALA A 311 6.49 -26.02 -23.58
C ALA A 311 6.13 -24.83 -24.50
N ASP A 312 5.90 -25.07 -25.79
CA ASP A 312 5.50 -24.02 -26.73
C ASP A 312 4.07 -23.54 -26.48
N GLY A 313 3.15 -24.47 -26.17
CA GLY A 313 1.81 -24.16 -25.73
C GLY A 313 1.80 -23.34 -24.44
N LEU A 314 2.63 -23.69 -23.46
CA LEU A 314 2.80 -22.92 -22.23
C LEU A 314 3.36 -21.52 -22.48
N ARG A 315 4.38 -21.40 -23.34
CA ARG A 315 4.97 -20.11 -23.76
C ARG A 315 3.92 -19.21 -24.41
N ARG A 316 3.09 -19.74 -25.30
CA ARG A 316 1.98 -18.99 -25.91
C ARG A 316 0.92 -18.61 -24.88
N ALA A 317 0.58 -19.51 -23.95
CA ALA A 317 -0.33 -19.22 -22.85
C ALA A 317 0.24 -18.19 -21.84
N ALA A 318 1.56 -18.04 -21.77
CA ALA A 318 2.23 -17.00 -20.98
C ALA A 318 2.24 -15.62 -21.66
N ASP A 319 1.93 -15.53 -22.96
CA ASP A 319 1.88 -14.23 -23.64
C ASP A 319 0.68 -13.39 -23.17
N VAL A 320 0.95 -12.10 -22.98
CA VAL A 320 0.00 -11.16 -22.36
C VAL A 320 -0.45 -10.14 -23.41
N ALA A 321 -1.69 -10.26 -23.89
CA ALA A 321 -2.27 -9.28 -24.81
C ALA A 321 -2.40 -7.89 -24.17
N ALA A 322 -2.49 -6.83 -24.98
CA ALA A 322 -2.56 -5.44 -24.52
C ALA A 322 -3.65 -5.19 -23.46
N ALA A 323 -4.82 -5.81 -23.63
CA ALA A 323 -5.96 -5.66 -22.72
C ALA A 323 -5.68 -6.18 -21.29
N PHE A 324 -4.71 -7.10 -21.15
CA PHE A 324 -4.33 -7.70 -19.87
C PHE A 324 -2.94 -7.24 -19.39
N ASP A 325 -2.22 -6.44 -20.17
CA ASP A 325 -0.85 -6.01 -19.85
C ASP A 325 -0.87 -4.93 -18.75
N PRO A 326 -0.15 -5.11 -17.61
CA PRO A 326 -0.12 -4.13 -16.52
C PRO A 326 0.44 -2.75 -16.93
N LEU A 327 1.10 -2.66 -18.07
CA LEU A 327 1.61 -1.43 -18.66
C LEU A 327 0.52 -0.59 -19.36
N ALA A 328 -0.67 -1.14 -19.58
CA ALA A 328 -1.78 -0.37 -20.12
C ALA A 328 -2.26 0.69 -19.12
N VAL A 329 -2.57 1.90 -19.61
CA VAL A 329 -3.06 3.01 -18.78
C VAL A 329 -4.42 2.65 -18.18
N ARG A 330 -4.57 2.84 -16.87
CA ARG A 330 -5.83 2.61 -16.16
C ARG A 330 -6.50 3.93 -15.83
N ALA A 331 -7.81 3.99 -16.06
CA ALA A 331 -8.62 5.12 -15.61
C ALA A 331 -8.83 5.04 -14.09
N PRO A 332 -8.97 6.17 -13.38
CA PRO A 332 -9.30 6.16 -11.96
C PRO A 332 -10.66 5.48 -11.71
N ILE A 333 -10.80 4.81 -10.56
CA ILE A 333 -12.04 4.08 -10.21
C ILE A 333 -13.17 5.01 -9.79
N ALA A 334 -12.83 6.19 -9.28
CA ALA A 334 -13.78 7.19 -8.83
C ALA A 334 -13.13 8.57 -8.81
N ARG A 335 -13.96 9.61 -8.69
CA ARG A 335 -13.55 10.97 -8.34
C ARG A 335 -14.28 11.40 -7.07
N TRP A 336 -13.54 11.84 -6.06
CA TRP A 336 -14.09 12.29 -4.78
C TRP A 336 -14.11 13.82 -4.73
N ARG A 337 -15.31 14.41 -4.87
CA ARG A 337 -15.48 15.86 -4.73
C ARG A 337 -15.68 16.23 -3.27
N LEU A 338 -14.82 17.08 -2.71
CA LEU A 338 -14.81 17.36 -1.27
C LEU A 338 -15.90 18.34 -0.81
N ASP A 339 -16.70 18.86 -1.75
CA ASP A 339 -17.98 19.53 -1.49
C ASP A 339 -19.11 18.53 -1.17
N GLN A 340 -18.88 17.23 -1.38
CA GLN A 340 -19.83 16.18 -1.06
C GLN A 340 -19.56 15.57 0.32
N PRO A 341 -20.59 15.48 1.18
CA PRO A 341 -20.45 14.89 2.51
C PRO A 341 -19.85 13.48 2.53
N ALA A 342 -20.29 12.63 1.59
CA ALA A 342 -19.84 11.24 1.50
C ALA A 342 -18.37 11.12 1.08
N ALA A 343 -17.87 12.02 0.23
CA ALA A 343 -16.47 12.03 -0.18
C ALA A 343 -15.56 12.41 0.99
N LEU A 344 -15.95 13.42 1.77
CA LEU A 344 -15.21 13.82 2.96
C LEU A 344 -15.20 12.71 4.03
N ALA A 345 -16.31 12.01 4.21
CA ALA A 345 -16.37 10.82 5.06
C ALA A 345 -15.39 9.71 4.59
N ARG A 346 -15.27 9.47 3.27
CA ARG A 346 -14.30 8.50 2.72
C ARG A 346 -12.85 8.95 2.94
N VAL A 347 -12.56 10.25 2.84
CA VAL A 347 -11.24 10.82 3.18
C VAL A 347 -10.90 10.55 4.65
N VAL A 348 -11.84 10.82 5.56
CA VAL A 348 -11.66 10.50 6.99
C VAL A 348 -11.40 8.99 7.17
N GLY A 349 -12.14 8.14 6.45
CA GLY A 349 -11.92 6.70 6.44
C GLY A 349 -10.52 6.28 5.94
N ALA A 350 -10.01 6.92 4.88
CA ALA A 350 -8.68 6.65 4.35
C ALA A 350 -7.58 7.04 5.36
N ILE A 351 -7.72 8.18 6.04
CA ILE A 351 -6.82 8.60 7.13
C ILE A 351 -6.93 7.62 8.32
N ALA A 352 -8.14 7.16 8.63
CA ALA A 352 -8.36 6.17 9.68
C ALA A 352 -7.72 4.80 9.39
N GLY A 353 -7.36 4.51 8.12
CA GLY A 353 -6.57 3.34 7.72
C GLY A 353 -5.11 3.34 8.23
N PHE A 354 -4.68 4.40 8.92
CA PHE A 354 -3.40 4.45 9.64
C PHE A 354 -3.51 4.02 11.11
N LEU A 355 -4.71 3.65 11.57
CA LEU A 355 -5.00 3.22 12.94
C LEU A 355 -5.38 1.74 12.96
N SER A 356 -4.63 0.95 13.73
CA SER A 356 -4.98 -0.47 13.94
C SER A 356 -6.09 -0.64 14.98
N PRO A 357 -6.88 -1.73 14.92
CA PRO A 357 -7.84 -2.08 15.96
C PRO A 357 -7.19 -2.18 17.35
N ALA A 358 -6.01 -2.79 17.47
CA ALA A 358 -5.30 -2.95 18.75
C ALA A 358 -5.04 -1.60 19.44
N GLU A 359 -4.66 -0.58 18.67
CA GLU A 359 -4.43 0.78 19.19
C GLU A 359 -5.71 1.47 19.59
N ILE A 360 -6.75 1.33 18.77
CA ILE A 360 -8.06 1.92 19.05
C ILE A 360 -8.66 1.31 20.31
N ASP A 361 -8.55 -0.01 20.48
CA ASP A 361 -9.05 -0.70 21.66
C ASP A 361 -8.25 -0.32 22.90
N ALA A 362 -6.92 -0.29 22.83
CA ALA A 362 -6.07 0.15 23.93
C ALA A 362 -6.33 1.60 24.34
N LEU A 363 -6.42 2.53 23.38
CA LEU A 363 -6.76 3.93 23.64
C LEU A 363 -8.15 4.06 24.24
N ARG A 364 -9.15 3.35 23.70
CA ARG A 364 -10.52 3.40 24.21
C ARG A 364 -10.56 3.01 25.67
N GLU A 365 -9.93 1.89 26.03
CA GLU A 365 -9.86 1.46 27.41
C GLU A 365 -9.14 2.46 28.33
N ALA A 366 -8.02 3.03 27.87
CA ALA A 366 -7.24 3.98 28.67
C ALA A 366 -7.98 5.31 28.88
N VAL A 367 -8.59 5.84 27.81
CA VAL A 367 -9.42 7.05 27.86
C VAL A 367 -10.58 6.83 28.84
N LEU A 368 -11.29 5.70 28.74
CA LEU A 368 -12.38 5.38 29.66
C LEU A 368 -11.92 5.27 31.12
N ARG A 369 -10.69 4.78 31.39
CA ARG A 369 -10.11 4.79 32.74
C ARG A 369 -9.79 6.21 33.23
N SER A 370 -9.35 7.08 32.33
CA SER A 370 -8.99 8.47 32.68
C SER A 370 -10.18 9.45 32.72
N ALA A 371 -11.32 9.10 32.11
CA ALA A 371 -12.50 9.96 32.03
C ALA A 371 -13.15 10.07 33.41
N GLN A 372 -12.70 11.05 34.19
CA GLN A 372 -13.18 11.32 35.55
C GLN A 372 -14.40 12.26 35.57
N SER A 373 -14.57 13.10 34.55
CA SER A 373 -15.69 14.03 34.46
C SER A 373 -16.95 13.32 33.96
N VAL A 374 -17.95 13.22 34.84
CA VAL A 374 -19.31 12.85 34.46
C VAL A 374 -19.88 14.01 33.63
N LEU A 375 -20.16 13.73 32.36
CA LEU A 375 -20.84 14.68 31.47
C LEU A 375 -22.30 14.85 31.90
N ARG A 376 -22.97 13.72 32.19
CA ARG A 376 -24.34 13.72 32.72
C ARG A 376 -24.63 12.48 33.53
N GLU A 377 -25.46 12.66 34.56
CA GLU A 377 -26.09 11.59 35.33
C GLU A 377 -27.54 11.47 34.89
N GLN A 378 -27.99 10.25 34.61
CA GLN A 378 -29.35 9.95 34.21
C GLN A 378 -29.94 8.88 35.10
N ARG A 379 -31.09 9.16 35.71
CA ARG A 379 -31.88 8.15 36.44
C ARG A 379 -32.63 7.27 35.45
N LEU A 380 -32.58 5.96 35.68
CA LEU A 380 -33.32 4.94 34.96
C LEU A 380 -34.23 4.21 35.94
N ASP A 381 -35.53 4.28 35.69
CA ASP A 381 -36.54 3.57 36.47
C ASP A 381 -36.51 2.10 36.07
N CYS A 382 -36.24 1.21 37.03
CA CYS A 382 -35.96 -0.19 36.72
C CYS A 382 -36.91 -1.16 37.41
N ARG A 383 -37.23 -2.25 36.70
CA ARG A 383 -37.94 -3.42 37.21
C ARG A 383 -36.99 -4.60 37.24
N TRP A 384 -36.79 -5.15 38.43
CA TRP A 384 -35.93 -6.31 38.66
C TRP A 384 -36.76 -7.56 38.87
N ARG A 385 -36.35 -8.67 38.24
CA ARG A 385 -36.96 -9.98 38.44
C ARG A 385 -35.90 -10.99 38.83
N GLN A 386 -36.01 -11.50 40.07
CA GLN A 386 -35.13 -12.55 40.56
C GLN A 386 -35.36 -13.86 39.79
N ARG A 387 -34.27 -14.50 39.39
CA ARG A 387 -34.19 -15.87 38.87
C ARG A 387 -33.15 -16.64 39.70
N ALA A 388 -33.06 -17.96 39.51
CA ALA A 388 -32.19 -18.82 40.33
C ALA A 388 -30.74 -18.30 40.43
N ALA A 389 -30.07 -18.07 39.30
CA ALA A 389 -28.66 -17.66 39.27
C ALA A 389 -28.43 -16.23 38.74
N ARG A 390 -29.48 -15.43 38.54
CA ARG A 390 -29.38 -14.08 37.97
C ARG A 390 -30.59 -13.20 38.32
N ARG A 391 -30.46 -11.90 38.09
CA ARG A 391 -31.59 -10.95 38.08
C ARG A 391 -31.78 -10.39 36.68
N ASP A 392 -32.97 -10.56 36.13
CA ASP A 392 -33.33 -9.89 34.88
C ASP A 392 -33.71 -8.44 35.21
N VAL A 393 -33.22 -7.47 34.43
CA VAL A 393 -33.47 -6.04 34.64
C VAL A 393 -34.02 -5.40 33.37
N LEU A 394 -35.06 -4.59 33.55
CA LEU A 394 -35.67 -3.76 32.51
C LEU A 394 -35.75 -2.34 33.03
N CYS A 395 -35.11 -1.40 32.34
CA CYS A 395 -35.07 0.00 32.73
C CYS A 395 -35.56 0.91 31.62
N THR A 396 -36.20 2.01 32.00
CA THR A 396 -36.57 3.12 31.14
C THR A 396 -36.09 4.43 31.73
N GLY A 397 -35.74 5.40 30.89
CA GLY A 397 -35.32 6.73 31.33
C GLY A 397 -35.73 7.81 30.34
N ALA A 398 -35.33 9.05 30.65
CA ALA A 398 -35.51 10.19 29.75
C ALA A 398 -34.87 9.98 28.37
N ASP A 399 -35.19 10.85 27.40
CA ASP A 399 -34.67 10.81 26.02
C ASP A 399 -34.91 9.47 25.30
N GLY A 400 -35.97 8.75 25.67
CA GLY A 400 -36.31 7.44 25.10
C GLY A 400 -35.27 6.34 25.43
N VAL A 401 -34.46 6.53 26.47
CA VAL A 401 -33.48 5.52 26.91
C VAL A 401 -34.21 4.30 27.45
N SER A 402 -33.88 3.12 26.93
CA SER A 402 -34.33 1.84 27.45
C SER A 402 -33.19 0.84 27.50
N LEU A 403 -33.16 0.05 28.57
CA LEU A 403 -32.12 -0.94 28.82
C LEU A 403 -32.75 -2.25 29.29
N SER A 404 -32.27 -3.35 28.75
CA SER A 404 -32.61 -4.70 29.19
C SER A 404 -31.34 -5.51 29.38
N GLY A 405 -31.29 -6.31 30.43
CA GLY A 405 -30.11 -7.12 30.70
C GLY A 405 -30.29 -8.14 31.81
N ARG A 406 -29.18 -8.82 32.09
CA ARG A 406 -29.07 -9.92 33.04
C ARG A 406 -27.91 -9.65 33.97
N ALA A 407 -28.21 -9.40 35.24
CA ALA A 407 -27.22 -9.22 36.30
C ALA A 407 -26.89 -10.58 36.95
N PHE A 408 -25.62 -10.93 36.92
CA PHE A 408 -25.00 -12.05 37.60
C PHE A 408 -24.23 -11.55 38.83
N ALA A 409 -23.59 -12.46 39.56
CA ALA A 409 -22.84 -12.11 40.78
C ALA A 409 -21.61 -11.22 40.49
N ASP A 410 -21.02 -11.35 39.31
CA ASP A 410 -19.74 -10.73 38.91
C ASP A 410 -19.88 -9.72 37.76
N ARG A 411 -21.03 -9.70 37.07
CA ARG A 411 -21.25 -8.86 35.87
C ARG A 411 -22.72 -8.54 35.62
N LEU A 412 -22.96 -7.50 34.83
CA LEU A 412 -24.23 -7.19 34.18
C LEU A 412 -24.04 -7.29 32.67
N ARG A 413 -24.76 -8.19 32.02
CA ARG A 413 -24.81 -8.29 30.55
C ARG A 413 -26.06 -7.59 30.03
N LEU A 414 -25.87 -6.52 29.27
CA LEU A 414 -26.94 -5.85 28.54
C LEU A 414 -27.29 -6.66 27.29
N ASP A 415 -28.55 -7.06 27.22
CA ASP A 415 -29.11 -7.71 26.04
C ASP A 415 -29.40 -6.67 24.96
N ARG A 416 -30.00 -5.54 25.37
CA ARG A 416 -30.31 -4.40 24.50
C ARG A 416 -30.23 -3.08 25.27
N PHE A 417 -29.65 -2.08 24.63
CA PHE A 417 -29.78 -0.67 24.97
C PHE A 417 -30.35 0.05 23.75
N ALA A 418 -31.29 0.97 23.97
CA ALA A 418 -31.78 1.87 22.93
C ALA A 418 -31.94 3.29 23.47
N SER A 419 -31.79 4.30 22.61
CA SER A 419 -32.11 5.71 22.90
C SER A 419 -33.17 6.24 21.93
N GLY A 420 -33.85 7.32 22.31
CA GLY A 420 -34.86 8.01 21.49
C GLY A 420 -34.30 8.62 20.21
N ALA A 421 -32.97 8.76 20.10
CA ALA A 421 -32.28 9.18 18.88
C ALA A 421 -31.97 8.01 17.91
N GLY A 422 -32.54 6.83 18.14
CA GLY A 422 -32.39 5.67 17.25
C GLY A 422 -31.10 4.86 17.44
N VAL A 423 -30.27 5.18 18.43
CA VAL A 423 -29.06 4.40 18.74
C VAL A 423 -29.46 3.11 19.44
N VAL A 424 -28.97 1.97 18.94
CA VAL A 424 -29.22 0.66 19.54
C VAL A 424 -27.91 -0.12 19.69
N SER A 425 -27.70 -0.70 20.87
CA SER A 425 -26.54 -1.52 21.19
C SER A 425 -26.97 -2.85 21.80
N TYR A 426 -26.22 -3.92 21.51
CA TYR A 426 -26.52 -5.28 21.95
C TYR A 426 -25.28 -5.94 22.57
N GLY A 427 -25.52 -6.85 23.52
CA GLY A 427 -24.47 -7.72 24.06
C GLY A 427 -23.32 -6.97 24.71
N ARG A 428 -23.60 -5.94 25.52
CA ARG A 428 -22.58 -5.13 26.22
C ARG A 428 -22.38 -5.68 27.62
N GLU A 429 -21.14 -5.77 28.08
CA GLU A 429 -20.84 -6.30 29.41
C GLU A 429 -20.33 -5.20 30.35
N PHE A 430 -20.78 -5.29 31.58
CA PHE A 430 -20.32 -4.47 32.69
C PHE A 430 -19.85 -5.41 33.80
N VAL A 431 -18.72 -5.12 34.41
CA VAL A 431 -18.22 -5.88 35.56
C VAL A 431 -18.63 -5.18 36.85
N VAL A 432 -18.81 -5.93 37.93
CA VAL A 432 -19.14 -5.36 39.24
C VAL A 432 -18.05 -4.36 39.65
N ASP A 433 -18.51 -3.22 40.15
CA ASP A 433 -17.71 -2.11 40.65
C ASP A 433 -18.37 -1.60 41.93
N ASP A 434 -17.66 -0.83 42.75
CA ASP A 434 -18.18 -0.40 44.05
C ASP A 434 -19.61 0.19 43.93
N GLY A 435 -20.59 -0.40 44.62
CA GLY A 435 -22.00 0.02 44.56
C GLY A 435 -22.73 -0.13 43.20
N GLY A 436 -22.16 -0.81 42.21
CA GLY A 436 -22.80 -0.95 40.89
C GLY A 436 -22.02 -1.76 39.86
N TYR A 437 -21.96 -1.24 38.63
CA TYR A 437 -21.33 -1.89 37.48
C TYR A 437 -20.56 -0.88 36.64
N ARG A 438 -19.38 -1.25 36.16
CA ARG A 438 -18.54 -0.45 35.25
C ARG A 438 -18.44 -1.11 33.88
N SER A 439 -18.40 -0.31 32.82
CA SER A 439 -18.29 -0.83 31.45
C SER A 439 -16.99 -1.62 31.25
N HIS A 440 -17.06 -2.73 30.52
CA HIS A 440 -15.92 -3.56 30.15
C HIS A 440 -15.95 -3.86 28.65
N GLY A 441 -14.81 -3.67 27.96
CA GLY A 441 -14.72 -3.82 26.51
C GLY A 441 -15.55 -2.78 25.74
N ALA A 442 -16.42 -3.25 24.83
CA ALA A 442 -17.25 -2.37 24.00
C ALA A 442 -18.26 -1.58 24.85
N VAL A 443 -18.32 -0.27 24.65
CA VAL A 443 -19.14 0.65 25.45
C VAL A 443 -20.41 1.09 24.71
N VAL A 444 -21.49 1.32 25.46
CA VAL A 444 -22.72 1.94 24.95
C VAL A 444 -22.47 3.44 24.78
N ARG A 445 -22.84 3.98 23.62
CA ARG A 445 -22.79 5.43 23.35
C ARG A 445 -24.18 5.95 23.03
N ASP A 446 -24.43 7.22 23.32
CA ASP A 446 -25.59 7.92 22.81
C ASP A 446 -25.33 8.53 21.41
N ALA A 447 -26.31 9.26 20.88
CA ALA A 447 -26.18 9.89 19.55
C ALA A 447 -25.19 11.06 19.53
N GLY A 448 -24.90 11.66 20.68
CA GLY A 448 -23.87 12.71 20.83
C GLY A 448 -22.46 12.13 20.98
N GLY A 449 -22.34 10.80 21.12
CA GLY A 449 -21.07 10.11 21.31
C GLY A 449 -20.64 9.98 22.78
N ALA A 450 -21.46 10.41 23.74
CA ALA A 450 -21.14 10.24 25.15
C ALA A 450 -21.22 8.75 25.52
N ALA A 451 -20.24 8.27 26.30
CA ALA A 451 -20.08 6.87 26.62
C ALA A 451 -20.69 6.54 28.00
N LEU A 452 -21.50 5.49 28.09
CA LEU A 452 -22.05 4.99 29.36
C LEU A 452 -20.96 4.26 30.12
N ARG A 453 -20.44 4.89 31.17
CA ARG A 453 -19.28 4.39 31.92
C ARG A 453 -19.67 3.51 33.09
N ARG A 454 -20.67 3.93 33.84
CA ARG A 454 -21.05 3.30 35.11
C ARG A 454 -22.56 3.28 35.28
N LEU A 455 -23.03 2.21 35.89
CA LEU A 455 -24.40 2.03 36.36
C LEU A 455 -24.34 1.80 37.86
N VAL A 456 -24.80 2.76 38.66
CA VAL A 456 -24.87 2.62 40.13
C VAL A 456 -26.26 2.19 40.52
N VAL A 457 -26.38 1.20 41.41
CA VAL A 457 -27.67 0.77 41.93
C VAL A 457 -28.11 1.74 43.01
N ALA A 458 -29.30 2.34 42.84
CA ALA A 458 -29.89 3.27 43.80
C ALA A 458 -31.32 2.80 44.15
N GLY A 459 -31.43 1.94 45.16
CA GLY A 459 -32.71 1.29 45.49
C GLY A 459 -33.15 0.32 44.39
N SER A 460 -34.35 0.53 43.83
CA SER A 460 -34.85 -0.22 42.67
C SER A 460 -34.31 0.30 41.34
N ASP A 461 -33.71 1.48 41.30
CA ASP A 461 -33.36 2.18 40.07
C ASP A 461 -31.87 2.07 39.75
N LEU A 462 -31.51 2.41 38.52
CA LEU A 462 -30.13 2.57 38.10
C LEU A 462 -29.82 4.04 37.82
N ARG A 463 -28.63 4.47 38.22
CA ARG A 463 -28.06 5.76 37.84
C ARG A 463 -26.98 5.53 36.79
N ALA A 464 -27.24 6.01 35.58
CA ALA A 464 -26.35 5.93 34.44
C ALA A 464 -25.44 7.16 34.39
N PHE A 465 -24.13 6.93 34.42
CA PHE A 465 -23.10 7.96 34.36
C PHE A 465 -22.48 7.96 32.98
N TRP A 466 -22.67 9.06 32.27
CA TRP A 466 -22.17 9.28 30.92
C TRP A 466 -20.93 10.16 30.98
N VAL A 467 -19.92 9.84 30.17
CA VAL A 467 -18.66 10.59 30.09
C VAL A 467 -18.39 11.03 28.65
N ASP A 468 -17.74 12.18 28.50
CA ASP A 468 -17.16 12.60 27.21
C ASP A 468 -15.75 12.03 27.09
N GLU A 469 -15.63 10.87 26.45
CA GLU A 469 -14.33 10.23 26.21
C GLU A 469 -13.48 11.02 25.20
N PHE A 470 -14.10 11.84 24.33
CA PHE A 470 -13.36 12.60 23.34
C PHE A 470 -12.77 13.88 23.89
N ALA A 471 -13.31 14.45 24.98
CA ALA A 471 -12.71 15.61 25.64
C ALA A 471 -11.24 15.36 26.02
N ALA A 472 -10.91 14.16 26.51
CA ALA A 472 -9.53 13.80 26.86
C ALA A 472 -8.62 13.70 25.62
N ILE A 473 -9.14 13.15 24.53
CA ILE A 473 -8.42 13.05 23.25
C ILE A 473 -8.21 14.44 22.64
N ASP A 474 -9.26 15.27 22.61
CA ASP A 474 -9.21 16.63 22.09
C ASP A 474 -8.22 17.48 22.89
N SER A 475 -8.22 17.36 24.22
CA SER A 475 -7.25 18.02 25.09
C SER A 475 -5.82 17.60 24.79
N ALA A 476 -5.57 16.30 24.59
CA ALA A 476 -4.23 15.79 24.25
C ALA A 476 -3.75 16.33 22.89
N ILE A 477 -4.65 16.39 21.89
CA ILE A 477 -4.33 16.94 20.57
C ILE A 477 -4.08 18.45 20.63
N ALA A 478 -4.88 19.19 21.41
CA ALA A 478 -4.69 20.61 21.63
C ALA A 478 -3.36 20.93 22.32
N GLU A 479 -2.95 20.09 23.29
CA GLU A 479 -1.65 20.20 23.94
C GLU A 479 -0.50 20.04 22.93
N GLU A 480 -0.57 19.04 22.03
CA GLU A 480 0.43 18.87 20.96
C GLU A 480 0.47 20.05 19.99
N LEU A 481 -0.68 20.65 19.65
CA LEU A 481 -0.74 21.86 18.82
C LEU A 481 -0.15 23.09 19.51
N GLY A 482 -0.21 23.15 20.84
CA GLY A 482 0.32 24.26 21.64
C GLY A 482 1.85 24.23 21.82
N LYS A 483 2.52 23.12 21.49
CA LYS A 483 3.97 23.00 21.58
C LYS A 483 4.66 23.83 20.50
N ALA A 484 5.85 24.36 20.81
CA ALA A 484 6.64 25.12 19.85
C ALA A 484 7.07 24.25 18.65
N GLY A 485 6.99 24.82 17.45
CA GLY A 485 7.32 24.15 16.20
C GLY A 485 6.12 23.49 15.51
N ALA A 486 6.36 22.81 14.39
CA ALA A 486 5.29 22.24 13.58
C ALA A 486 4.68 20.95 14.17
N GLY A 487 5.34 20.35 15.17
CA GLY A 487 4.85 19.15 15.86
C GLY A 487 4.55 17.96 14.92
N PRO A 488 3.64 17.05 15.33
CA PRO A 488 3.22 15.93 14.48
C PRO A 488 2.24 16.34 13.36
N PHE A 489 1.65 17.55 13.45
CA PHE A 489 0.71 18.10 12.47
C PHE A 489 1.34 19.07 11.47
N GLY A 490 2.67 19.11 11.37
CA GLY A 490 3.38 19.93 10.39
C GLY A 490 3.19 19.46 8.94
N ASP A 491 3.90 20.08 8.01
CA ASP A 491 3.78 19.80 6.55
C ASP A 491 4.45 18.48 6.11
N GLY A 492 4.87 17.66 7.08
CA GLY A 492 5.44 16.34 6.84
C GLY A 492 4.37 15.27 6.49
N PRO A 493 4.81 14.06 6.12
CA PRO A 493 3.90 12.97 5.82
C PRO A 493 2.99 12.58 6.98
N LEU A 494 1.78 12.11 6.64
CA LEU A 494 0.88 11.44 7.59
C LEU A 494 1.58 10.18 8.13
N SER A 495 1.96 10.20 9.40
CA SER A 495 2.70 9.10 10.02
C SER A 495 2.03 8.64 11.31
N ARG A 496 1.68 7.35 11.34
CA ARG A 496 1.15 6.67 12.53
C ARG A 496 2.06 6.89 13.74
N GLU A 497 3.37 6.68 13.59
CA GLU A 497 4.34 6.83 14.69
C GLU A 497 4.33 8.25 15.26
N ARG A 498 4.39 9.27 14.39
CA ARG A 498 4.44 10.67 14.81
C ARG A 498 3.16 11.13 15.52
N LEU A 499 2.00 10.70 15.02
CA LEU A 499 0.70 11.16 15.51
C LEU A 499 0.23 10.40 16.74
N LEU A 500 0.50 9.10 16.78
CA LEU A 500 -0.06 8.22 17.79
C LEU A 500 0.83 8.06 19.01
N ALA A 501 2.16 8.09 18.86
CA ALA A 501 3.07 7.88 19.99
C ALA A 501 2.87 8.92 21.12
N PRO A 502 2.73 10.23 20.85
CA PRO A 502 2.45 11.21 21.90
C PRO A 502 1.10 10.96 22.58
N LEU A 503 0.08 10.55 21.81
CA LEU A 503 -1.25 10.26 22.31
C LEU A 503 -1.24 9.01 23.23
N LEU A 504 -0.58 7.93 22.82
CA LEU A 504 -0.44 6.72 23.65
C LEU A 504 0.32 7.02 24.94
N ALA A 505 1.43 7.76 24.86
CA ALA A 505 2.22 8.17 26.02
C ALA A 505 1.39 8.99 27.02
N ARG A 506 0.54 9.92 26.54
CA ARG A 506 -0.36 10.73 27.37
C ARG A 506 -1.34 9.90 28.21
N PHE A 507 -1.69 8.71 27.74
CA PHE A 507 -2.58 7.76 28.43
C PHE A 507 -1.83 6.60 29.10
N GLY A 508 -0.49 6.68 29.21
CA GLY A 508 0.34 5.66 29.86
C GLY A 508 0.37 4.33 29.11
N LEU A 509 0.13 4.34 27.80
CA LEU A 509 0.15 3.16 26.95
C LEU A 509 1.52 2.99 26.27
N PRO A 510 1.97 1.74 26.03
CA PRO A 510 3.14 1.47 25.20
C PRO A 510 2.95 2.04 23.79
N ALA A 511 3.91 2.84 23.35
CA ALA A 511 3.94 3.44 22.02
C ALA A 511 5.00 2.76 21.14
N PRO A 512 4.81 2.72 19.81
CA PRO A 512 5.86 2.29 18.90
C PRO A 512 7.06 3.23 19.04
N SER A 513 8.27 2.65 19.12
CA SER A 513 9.50 3.45 19.12
C SER A 513 9.68 4.13 17.75
N PRO A 514 10.19 5.37 17.70
CA PRO A 514 10.53 6.00 16.43
C PRO A 514 11.53 5.14 15.66
N THR A 515 11.23 4.86 14.40
CA THR A 515 12.16 4.11 13.57
C THR A 515 13.35 4.99 13.18
N PRO A 516 14.61 4.60 13.47
CA PRO A 516 15.77 5.40 13.08
C PRO A 516 15.91 5.46 11.56
N GLU A 517 16.49 6.55 11.06
CA GLU A 517 16.87 6.63 9.65
C GLU A 517 17.95 5.60 9.33
N LEU A 518 17.89 5.04 8.11
CA LEU A 518 18.83 4.05 7.62
C LEU A 518 19.57 4.57 6.39
N PRO A 519 20.75 4.03 6.05
CA PRO A 519 21.46 4.39 4.83
C PRO A 519 20.56 4.28 3.60
N VAL A 520 20.66 5.25 2.69
CA VAL A 520 19.95 5.21 1.40
C VAL A 520 20.43 4.00 0.60
N LEU A 521 19.48 3.20 0.09
CA LEU A 521 19.82 2.09 -0.79
C LEU A 521 20.29 2.63 -2.15
N ALA A 522 21.39 2.08 -2.67
CA ALA A 522 21.84 2.41 -4.01
C ALA A 522 20.82 1.94 -5.05
N ALA A 523 20.56 2.80 -6.04
CA ALA A 523 19.74 2.49 -7.21
C ALA A 523 20.61 2.57 -8.47
N ALA A 524 20.36 1.70 -9.45
CA ALA A 524 20.98 1.80 -10.76
C ALA A 524 20.53 3.09 -11.46
N GLN A 525 21.49 3.84 -12.04
CA GLN A 525 21.22 5.04 -12.81
C GLN A 525 21.41 4.76 -14.29
N ALA A 526 20.44 5.18 -15.11
CA ALA A 526 20.52 5.05 -16.55
C ALA A 526 21.44 6.12 -17.15
N THR A 527 22.16 5.75 -18.21
CA THR A 527 23.02 6.68 -18.96
C THR A 527 22.16 7.74 -19.66
N PRO A 528 22.40 9.04 -19.44
CA PRO A 528 21.67 10.11 -20.12
C PRO A 528 21.93 10.09 -21.63
N ALA A 529 20.90 10.33 -22.44
CA ALA A 529 21.02 10.34 -23.90
C ALA A 529 22.08 11.33 -24.43
N GLY A 530 22.25 12.48 -23.78
CA GLY A 530 23.26 13.48 -24.15
C GLY A 530 24.71 13.04 -23.93
N ALA A 531 24.94 11.96 -23.17
CA ALA A 531 26.26 11.36 -22.98
C ALA A 531 26.64 10.39 -24.11
N ILE A 532 25.70 10.06 -25.01
CA ILE A 532 25.91 9.11 -26.10
C ILE A 532 26.39 9.84 -27.35
N ALA A 533 27.62 9.56 -27.75
CA ALA A 533 28.25 10.18 -28.93
C ALA A 533 27.59 9.74 -30.25
N ASP A 534 27.05 8.52 -30.31
CA ASP A 534 26.34 8.01 -31.48
C ASP A 534 24.92 8.58 -31.57
N THR A 535 24.68 9.44 -32.54
CA THR A 535 23.39 10.10 -32.77
C THR A 535 22.28 9.14 -33.20
N GLU A 536 22.58 8.00 -33.82
CA GLU A 536 21.56 6.98 -34.14
C GLU A 536 21.03 6.27 -32.89
N LEU A 537 21.84 6.20 -31.82
CA LEU A 537 21.45 5.56 -30.56
C LEU A 537 20.75 6.50 -29.59
N GLN A 538 20.93 7.82 -29.71
CA GLN A 538 20.35 8.80 -28.79
C GLN A 538 18.83 8.68 -28.59
N PRO A 539 18.00 8.42 -29.62
CA PRO A 539 16.56 8.20 -29.43
C PRO A 539 16.25 7.02 -28.51
N PHE A 540 16.99 5.92 -28.63
CA PHE A 540 16.81 4.75 -27.77
C PHE A 540 17.15 5.08 -26.32
N TYR A 541 18.25 5.78 -26.06
CA TYR A 541 18.60 6.17 -24.69
C TYR A 541 17.58 7.14 -24.10
N ARG A 542 17.12 8.12 -24.88
CA ARG A 542 16.15 9.12 -24.42
C ARG A 542 14.84 8.49 -23.95
N HIS A 543 14.34 7.50 -24.68
CA HIS A 543 13.01 6.93 -24.44
C HIS A 543 13.03 5.58 -23.71
N CYS A 544 14.15 4.85 -23.74
CA CYS A 544 14.21 3.47 -23.24
C CYS A 544 15.24 3.24 -22.12
N ALA A 545 16.31 4.06 -21.98
CA ALA A 545 17.39 3.78 -21.03
C ALA A 545 16.92 3.76 -19.58
N ALA A 546 15.90 4.54 -19.24
CA ALA A 546 15.31 4.56 -17.90
C ALA A 546 14.88 3.17 -17.40
N CYS A 547 14.64 2.20 -18.29
CA CYS A 547 14.31 0.82 -17.94
C CYS A 547 15.30 -0.21 -18.53
N HIS A 548 15.88 0.06 -19.71
CA HIS A 548 16.64 -0.91 -20.50
C HIS A 548 18.17 -0.70 -20.48
N ASP A 549 18.65 0.32 -19.75
CA ASP A 549 20.06 0.40 -19.35
C ASP A 549 20.22 -0.24 -17.97
N THR A 550 20.23 -1.58 -17.96
CA THR A 550 20.35 -2.40 -16.75
C THR A 550 21.07 -3.71 -17.04
N ALA A 551 21.75 -4.23 -16.03
CA ALA A 551 22.31 -5.58 -16.02
C ALA A 551 21.30 -6.63 -15.51
N ASP A 552 20.12 -6.21 -15.08
CA ASP A 552 19.08 -7.12 -14.59
C ASP A 552 18.58 -8.04 -15.74
N PRO A 553 18.19 -9.29 -15.44
CA PRO A 553 17.70 -10.24 -16.45
C PRO A 553 16.35 -9.83 -17.06
N PHE A 554 15.60 -8.96 -16.38
CA PHE A 554 14.38 -8.36 -16.89
C PHE A 554 14.21 -6.93 -16.37
N PRO A 555 13.80 -5.97 -17.23
CA PRO A 555 13.59 -6.11 -18.68
C PRO A 555 14.94 -6.31 -19.42
N PRO A 556 14.93 -6.75 -20.70
CA PRO A 556 16.18 -7.00 -21.42
C PRO A 556 17.07 -5.74 -21.49
N GLY A 557 18.30 -5.84 -20.99
CA GLY A 557 19.30 -4.77 -20.92
C GLY A 557 19.99 -4.42 -22.25
N PHE A 558 19.19 -4.08 -23.28
CA PHE A 558 19.73 -3.84 -24.63
C PHE A 558 20.48 -2.51 -24.79
N LEU A 559 20.50 -1.63 -23.78
CA LEU A 559 21.23 -0.36 -23.81
C LEU A 559 22.48 -0.30 -22.93
N THR A 560 22.85 -1.41 -22.29
CA THR A 560 24.03 -1.43 -21.41
C THR A 560 25.31 -1.79 -22.18
N GLY A 561 26.44 -1.17 -21.86
CA GLY A 561 27.75 -1.51 -22.43
C GLY A 561 28.22 -0.57 -23.54
N THR A 562 29.14 -1.04 -24.39
CA THR A 562 29.72 -0.23 -25.47
C THR A 562 28.74 -0.03 -26.62
N ALA A 563 28.97 0.96 -27.49
CA ALA A 563 28.11 1.23 -28.63
C ALA A 563 27.90 -0.01 -29.53
N ASP A 564 28.96 -0.78 -29.82
CA ASP A 564 28.84 -1.99 -30.64
C ASP A 564 28.05 -3.10 -29.95
N GLN A 565 28.22 -3.26 -28.64
CA GLN A 565 27.40 -4.18 -27.84
C GLN A 565 25.93 -3.79 -27.89
N VAL A 566 25.62 -2.49 -27.75
CA VAL A 566 24.26 -1.97 -27.84
C VAL A 566 23.66 -2.21 -29.22
N ARG A 567 24.40 -1.95 -30.31
CA ARG A 567 23.92 -2.23 -31.68
C ARG A 567 23.61 -3.72 -31.88
N ALA A 568 24.49 -4.61 -31.42
CA ALA A 568 24.26 -6.06 -31.51
C ALA A 568 23.01 -6.50 -30.71
N ARG A 569 22.79 -5.94 -29.52
CA ARG A 569 21.60 -6.25 -28.70
C ARG A 569 20.32 -5.69 -29.30
N LEU A 570 20.36 -4.46 -29.83
CA LEU A 570 19.23 -3.88 -30.58
C LEU A 570 18.88 -4.76 -31.79
N ALA A 571 19.88 -5.27 -32.51
CA ALA A 571 19.68 -6.19 -33.62
C ALA A 571 18.97 -7.49 -33.19
N GLY A 572 19.43 -8.11 -32.08
CA GLY A 572 18.80 -9.32 -31.53
C GLY A 572 17.40 -9.08 -30.94
N CYS A 573 17.08 -7.85 -30.52
CA CYS A 573 15.76 -7.47 -30.02
C CYS A 573 14.79 -6.95 -31.10
N ALA A 574 15.28 -6.70 -32.32
CA ALA A 574 14.56 -5.92 -33.32
C ALA A 574 13.14 -6.42 -33.64
N PRO A 575 12.88 -7.74 -33.82
CA PRO A 575 11.54 -8.24 -34.11
C PRO A 575 10.50 -7.84 -33.05
N ARG A 576 10.84 -8.03 -31.77
CA ARG A 576 9.95 -7.73 -30.64
C ARG A 576 9.85 -6.24 -30.36
N MET A 577 10.93 -5.49 -30.53
CA MET A 577 10.94 -4.02 -30.38
C MET A 577 10.09 -3.35 -31.45
N LEU A 578 10.30 -3.69 -32.73
CA LEU A 578 9.54 -3.12 -33.84
C LEU A 578 8.05 -3.41 -33.69
N ARG A 579 7.68 -4.64 -33.26
CA ARG A 579 6.28 -5.00 -32.97
C ARG A 579 5.67 -4.16 -31.85
N ARG A 580 6.40 -3.81 -30.78
CA ARG A 580 5.89 -2.95 -29.70
C ARG A 580 5.87 -1.46 -30.11
N LEU A 581 6.84 -0.98 -30.90
CA LEU A 581 6.85 0.40 -31.41
C LEU A 581 5.69 0.64 -32.39
N ALA A 582 5.37 -0.33 -33.24
CA ALA A 582 4.26 -0.24 -34.19
C ALA A 582 2.89 -0.04 -33.52
N MET A 583 2.73 -0.45 -32.27
CA MET A 583 1.48 -0.26 -31.52
C MET A 583 1.15 1.23 -31.29
N TRP A 584 2.13 2.14 -31.36
CA TRP A 584 1.87 3.58 -31.30
C TRP A 584 1.11 4.12 -32.52
N GLN A 585 1.18 3.41 -33.66
CA GLN A 585 0.47 3.78 -34.88
C GLN A 585 -0.96 3.24 -34.94
N LEU A 586 -1.36 2.46 -33.94
CA LEU A 586 -2.68 1.86 -33.84
C LEU A 586 -3.53 2.57 -32.77
N PRO A 587 -4.85 2.71 -32.99
CA PRO A 587 -5.76 3.15 -31.94
C PRO A 587 -5.75 2.14 -30.78
N ARG A 588 -6.09 2.60 -29.58
CA ARG A 588 -5.87 1.85 -28.33
C ARG A 588 -6.51 0.46 -28.34
N ASP A 589 -7.71 0.35 -28.88
CA ASP A 589 -8.54 -0.85 -28.98
C ASP A 589 -8.05 -1.87 -30.03
N ALA A 590 -7.34 -1.41 -31.07
CA ALA A 590 -6.76 -2.27 -32.11
C ALA A 590 -5.38 -2.86 -31.74
N ARG A 591 -4.82 -2.50 -30.59
CA ARG A 591 -3.48 -2.94 -30.18
C ARG A 591 -3.49 -4.38 -29.67
N GLY A 592 -2.77 -5.27 -30.35
CA GLY A 592 -2.51 -6.62 -29.85
C GLY A 592 -1.56 -6.65 -28.65
N LYS A 593 -0.67 -5.65 -28.53
CA LYS A 593 0.29 -5.51 -27.43
C LYS A 593 0.33 -4.04 -26.97
N THR A 594 0.63 -3.80 -25.69
CA THR A 594 0.90 -2.43 -25.20
C THR A 594 2.12 -1.85 -25.92
N PRO A 595 2.11 -0.59 -26.35
CA PRO A 595 3.26 0.01 -27.01
C PRO A 595 4.44 0.23 -26.05
N MET A 596 5.62 0.43 -26.62
CA MET A 596 6.84 0.80 -25.89
C MET A 596 7.40 2.13 -26.41
N PRO A 597 7.92 3.04 -25.55
CA PRO A 597 7.85 2.98 -24.08
C PRO A 597 6.39 2.93 -23.58
N PRO A 598 6.13 2.40 -22.37
CA PRO A 598 4.77 2.20 -21.87
C PRO A 598 4.00 3.54 -21.81
N PRO A 599 2.73 3.60 -22.23
CA PRO A 599 1.99 4.87 -22.27
C PRO A 599 1.85 5.57 -20.91
N ALA A 600 1.92 4.82 -19.81
CA ALA A 600 1.87 5.39 -18.46
C ALA A 600 3.24 5.87 -17.94
N SER A 601 4.32 5.66 -18.69
CA SER A 601 5.66 6.11 -18.31
C SER A 601 5.90 7.56 -18.70
N ALA A 602 6.76 8.26 -17.96
CA ALA A 602 7.15 9.63 -18.29
C ALA A 602 7.83 9.73 -19.67
N GLN A 603 8.48 8.66 -20.11
CA GLN A 603 9.18 8.57 -21.40
C GLN A 603 8.24 8.53 -22.61
N ALA A 604 6.95 8.26 -22.39
CA ALA A 604 5.94 8.20 -23.43
C ALA A 604 5.27 9.56 -23.75
N VAL A 605 5.51 10.59 -22.93
CA VAL A 605 4.94 11.93 -23.15
C VAL A 605 5.44 12.50 -24.48
N GLY A 606 4.51 12.76 -25.41
CA GLY A 606 4.82 13.25 -26.76
C GLY A 606 5.60 12.27 -27.64
N PHE A 607 5.68 10.99 -27.25
CA PHE A 607 6.49 10.00 -27.96
C PHE A 607 5.90 9.62 -29.32
N ALA A 608 4.57 9.49 -29.39
CA ALA A 608 3.86 9.06 -30.60
C ALA A 608 4.08 10.04 -31.76
N GLU A 609 4.21 11.33 -31.45
CA GLU A 609 4.42 12.42 -32.39
C GLU A 609 5.91 12.76 -32.59
N SER A 610 6.83 12.04 -31.93
CA SER A 610 8.26 12.37 -31.97
C SER A 610 8.96 11.81 -33.21
N ASP A 611 9.92 12.57 -33.74
CA ASP A 611 10.85 12.09 -34.79
C ASP A 611 11.66 10.85 -34.33
N GLY A 612 11.81 10.69 -33.01
CA GLY A 612 12.48 9.54 -32.40
C GLY A 612 11.81 8.21 -32.70
N LEU A 613 10.47 8.17 -32.81
CA LEU A 613 9.75 6.93 -33.17
C LEU A 613 10.08 6.48 -34.59
N GLY A 614 10.04 7.41 -35.56
CA GLY A 614 10.40 7.12 -36.95
C GLY A 614 11.84 6.64 -37.07
N ALA A 615 12.78 7.39 -36.50
CA ALA A 615 14.21 7.06 -36.54
C ALA A 615 14.53 5.67 -35.94
N MET A 616 13.93 5.34 -34.79
CA MET A 616 14.13 4.02 -34.17
C MET A 616 13.54 2.89 -35.01
N ARG A 617 12.37 3.08 -35.61
CA ARG A 617 11.77 2.06 -36.48
C ARG A 617 12.63 1.82 -37.71
N ASP A 618 13.06 2.87 -38.39
CA ASP A 618 13.90 2.76 -39.58
C ASP A 618 15.22 2.04 -39.27
N TYR A 619 15.84 2.36 -38.13
CA TYR A 619 17.03 1.68 -37.64
C TYR A 619 16.80 0.17 -37.46
N LEU A 620 15.71 -0.22 -36.77
CA LEU A 620 15.39 -1.63 -36.50
C LEU A 620 15.02 -2.39 -37.79
N GLU A 621 14.30 -1.76 -38.71
CA GLU A 621 13.95 -2.34 -40.00
C GLU A 621 15.20 -2.61 -40.86
N ARG A 622 16.16 -1.67 -40.89
CA ARG A 622 17.48 -1.90 -41.54
C ARG A 622 18.24 -3.04 -40.89
N SER A 623 18.26 -3.07 -39.56
CA SER A 623 18.94 -4.11 -38.77
C SER A 623 18.35 -5.51 -39.02
N MET A 624 17.03 -5.62 -39.14
CA MET A 624 16.35 -6.88 -39.47
C MET A 624 16.65 -7.36 -40.89
N ARG A 625 16.62 -6.46 -41.88
CA ARG A 625 16.94 -6.81 -43.27
C ARG A 625 18.39 -7.29 -43.40
N ALA A 626 19.32 -6.69 -42.66
CA ALA A 626 20.71 -7.13 -42.62
C ALA A 626 20.87 -8.54 -42.02
N GLN A 627 19.92 -9.00 -41.20
CA GLN A 627 19.86 -10.36 -40.65
C GLN A 627 19.04 -11.34 -41.53
N GLY A 628 18.54 -10.89 -42.69
CA GLY A 628 17.70 -11.72 -43.56
C GLY A 628 16.27 -11.92 -43.05
N LEU A 629 15.80 -11.09 -42.10
CA LEU A 629 14.43 -11.13 -41.59
C LEU A 629 13.54 -10.15 -42.36
N ASP A 630 12.28 -10.51 -42.58
CA ASP A 630 11.26 -9.64 -43.18
C ASP A 630 10.52 -8.83 -42.11
N PRO A 631 10.71 -7.49 -42.04
CA PRO A 631 9.97 -6.65 -41.11
C PRO A 631 8.46 -6.59 -41.38
N ALA A 632 8.03 -6.73 -42.64
CA ALA A 632 6.62 -6.63 -43.01
C ALA A 632 5.81 -7.84 -42.51
N GLY A 633 6.41 -9.03 -42.55
CA GLY A 633 5.83 -10.29 -42.08
C GLY A 633 5.63 -10.39 -40.56
N LEU A 634 6.23 -9.50 -39.74
CA LEU A 634 6.10 -9.56 -38.27
C LEU A 634 4.67 -9.51 -37.76
N SER A 635 3.76 -8.91 -38.55
CA SER A 635 2.37 -8.75 -38.15
C SER A 635 1.56 -10.04 -38.16
N ALA A 636 1.98 -11.02 -38.97
CA ALA A 636 1.34 -12.32 -39.14
C ALA A 636 1.69 -13.33 -38.03
N SER A 637 2.84 -13.15 -37.38
CA SER A 637 3.29 -14.04 -36.30
C SER A 637 2.71 -13.63 -34.94
N ALA A 638 2.42 -14.63 -34.09
CA ALA A 638 2.11 -14.38 -32.69
C ALA A 638 3.34 -13.79 -31.98
N TYR A 639 3.12 -12.88 -31.04
CA TYR A 639 4.23 -12.19 -30.35
C TYR A 639 5.14 -13.18 -29.59
N ALA A 640 4.54 -14.23 -29.00
CA ALA A 640 5.25 -15.27 -28.28
C ALA A 640 6.28 -16.02 -29.15
N ASP A 641 5.98 -16.17 -30.44
CA ASP A 641 6.78 -16.93 -31.41
C ASP A 641 7.86 -16.05 -32.08
N LEU A 642 7.84 -14.74 -31.85
CA LEU A 642 8.92 -13.85 -32.31
C LEU A 642 10.23 -14.17 -31.56
N PRO A 643 11.40 -14.07 -32.23
CA PRO A 643 12.70 -14.26 -31.61
C PRO A 643 12.83 -13.47 -30.29
N VAL A 644 13.31 -14.15 -29.25
CA VAL A 644 13.54 -13.52 -27.94
C VAL A 644 14.73 -12.58 -28.06
N CYS A 645 14.68 -11.45 -27.36
CA CYS A 645 15.82 -10.56 -27.17
C CYS A 645 17.04 -11.32 -26.66
N ALA A 646 18.09 -11.40 -27.49
CA ALA A 646 19.41 -11.88 -27.05
C ALA A 646 20.21 -10.71 -26.46
N THR A 647 20.25 -10.61 -25.12
CA THR A 647 21.00 -9.55 -24.42
C THR A 647 22.30 -10.05 -23.76
N HIS A 648 22.62 -11.33 -23.91
CA HIS A 648 23.81 -11.98 -23.33
C HIS A 648 24.61 -12.73 -24.38
#